data_AF-A0A6S7H9A0-F1
#
_entry.id   AF-A0A6S7H9A0-F1
#
_cell.length_a   1.000
_cell.length_b   1.000
_cell.length_c   1.000
_cell.angle_alpha   90.00
_cell.angle_beta   90.00
_cell.angle_gamma   90.00
#
_symmetry.space_group_name_H-M   'P 1'
#
loop_
_entity.id
_entity.type
_entity.pdbx_description
1 polymer ?
#
loop_
_entity_poly.entity_id
_entity_poly.type
_entity_poly.pdbx_seq_one_letter_code
_entity_poly.pdbx_strand_id
1 'polypeptide(L)'
;MAVLYRTSHGKAGKRGGKDMSNVMDVEENFVPVNSREDIEKVMANSGDKKKSKYFKKLFEFLGGGDSPVEAVELALGRDTTLKETQLTVLSIFSLWVDELNCQTVAGHNERRVLLNFLSDCNIVKLIIRLVTLKPAKSNGQELFSKYLYYHCINTLAHITDKRYIESPLERVRNIKIIRAYHGIPRLVEFLDPVNNDPLMIFQTSEVLKHLAKDKRDMCIRIYKADGLRRCLHFMMRKEADKMFADYLKENFSSKLSMPNEEVEILDKFYLGKRLVLKKTDRYPQLTGCDHRRDCFTYMSAELQENCALIVFEIVSNPRISKPEILKLKPFIKVLNKWFSTPCIWRSERTMLQGCFHLLRGVLNDEKPALTVDEFLKNYDVLDLLKQHMYNPDQEVVSSVLSLLSELSMQYPTLRKKFIASPLYSKLLPVYIQSFDIQVQIWALQTLVSFVQSTAGAKHILDMGVTAEKLYLLTEYNSLPTNGLIKTLKTEMEQFCTEEWKISERIFQEVLLPQKYSLERAQKFKEEGNSRFKAEEYESALKCYSLGLDSVPPVEHFSLNMSYSHDSNFKPWYVLPSVLFTNRAQCYLLMNKWQEAIDDCTQAIIRSYEDHEEAKKILFKTVYRRARAFSELKDYRRALNDISFCLRYSSAASNVRSFFREILTAYRKEFGIESLRRCGTCMEGVGMKLKRCAKCPEMYCSRECQTHAWEVEGHKPLCNYTLDETNSE
;
A
#
# COMPACT_ATOMS: atom_id res chain seq x y z
N MET A 1 50.98 3.77 -13.52
CA MET A 1 52.29 4.42 -13.29
C MET A 1 53.27 3.90 -14.33
N ALA A 2 53.92 4.83 -15.04
CA ALA A 2 54.56 4.71 -16.35
C ALA A 2 55.62 3.60 -16.50
N VAL A 3 55.53 2.79 -17.55
CA VAL A 3 56.59 2.23 -18.44
C VAL A 3 55.88 1.53 -19.62
N LEU A 4 56.45 1.58 -20.82
CA LEU A 4 56.03 0.97 -22.11
C LEU A 4 55.34 1.90 -23.13
N TYR A 5 55.98 3.01 -23.45
CA TYR A 5 55.86 3.64 -24.78
C TYR A 5 57.26 3.80 -25.36
N ARG A 6 57.68 2.87 -26.24
CA ARG A 6 58.68 3.11 -27.30
C ARG A 6 58.71 1.95 -28.29
N THR A 7 58.75 2.32 -29.57
CA THR A 7 58.91 1.52 -30.81
C THR A 7 57.67 0.69 -31.19
N SER A 8 57.14 0.72 -32.41
CA SER A 8 57.78 0.85 -33.73
C SER A 8 56.82 1.39 -34.80
N HIS A 9 57.31 2.28 -35.67
CA HIS A 9 56.66 2.59 -36.94
C HIS A 9 56.69 1.38 -37.89
N GLY A 10 55.54 1.04 -38.48
CA GLY A 10 55.41 0.14 -39.62
C GLY A 10 54.17 0.50 -40.43
N LYS A 11 54.36 1.06 -41.63
CA LYS A 11 53.30 1.33 -42.62
C LYS A 11 52.82 0.02 -43.24
N ALA A 12 51.50 -0.20 -43.31
CA ALA A 12 50.76 -0.61 -44.52
C ALA A 12 49.32 -1.08 -44.18
N GLY A 13 48.35 -0.67 -45.01
CA GLY A 13 47.09 -1.41 -45.18
C GLY A 13 45.79 -0.65 -44.88
N LYS A 14 45.38 0.26 -45.78
CA LYS A 14 43.99 0.77 -45.83
C LYS A 14 43.02 -0.37 -46.18
N ARG A 15 42.15 -0.76 -45.25
CA ARG A 15 40.77 -1.20 -45.54
C ARG A 15 39.87 -0.71 -44.40
N GLY A 16 38.79 -0.03 -44.76
CA GLY A 16 37.94 0.74 -43.87
C GLY A 16 37.25 -0.08 -42.80
N GLY A 17 37.71 0.07 -41.56
CA GLY A 17 36.86 0.21 -40.39
C GLY A 17 37.17 1.59 -39.81
N LYS A 18 36.16 2.46 -39.65
CA LYS A 18 36.36 3.65 -38.81
C LYS A 18 36.50 3.14 -37.38
N ASP A 19 37.73 3.16 -36.90
CA ASP A 19 38.07 2.91 -35.51
C ASP A 19 37.37 3.98 -34.65
N MET A 20 36.50 3.57 -33.72
CA MET A 20 35.77 4.49 -32.84
C MET A 20 36.71 5.21 -31.84
N SER A 21 37.96 4.76 -31.74
CA SER A 21 39.03 5.36 -30.93
C SER A 21 39.49 6.75 -31.41
N ASN A 22 39.23 7.13 -32.67
CA ASN A 22 39.73 8.37 -33.28
C ASN A 22 38.67 9.48 -33.45
N VAL A 23 37.62 9.53 -32.62
CA VAL A 23 36.57 10.58 -32.69
C VAL A 23 36.65 11.60 -31.55
N MET A 24 37.76 11.64 -30.80
CA MET A 24 38.03 12.73 -29.84
C MET A 24 38.83 13.90 -30.43
N ASP A 25 39.34 13.76 -31.65
CA ASP A 25 39.98 14.85 -32.37
C ASP A 25 39.14 15.24 -33.57
N VAL A 26 38.54 16.43 -33.48
CA VAL A 26 38.26 17.43 -34.52
C VAL A 26 36.94 18.15 -34.18
N GLU A 27 37.12 19.41 -33.74
CA GLU A 27 36.16 20.52 -33.60
C GLU A 27 35.32 20.64 -32.30
N GLU A 28 35.78 21.58 -31.45
CA GLU A 28 35.24 22.08 -30.17
C GLU A 28 35.56 21.24 -28.92
N ASN A 29 36.69 21.57 -28.26
CA ASN A 29 37.12 21.21 -26.89
C ASN A 29 36.04 20.55 -26.01
N PHE A 30 35.97 19.21 -26.02
CA PHE A 30 35.23 18.48 -25.01
C PHE A 30 36.06 18.41 -23.74
N VAL A 31 35.57 18.99 -22.65
CA VAL A 31 36.17 18.79 -21.32
C VAL A 31 35.98 17.31 -20.96
N PRO A 32 37.04 16.55 -20.60
CA PRO A 32 36.89 15.21 -20.08
C PRO A 32 36.01 15.24 -18.83
N VAL A 33 34.90 14.50 -18.84
CA VAL A 33 34.00 14.43 -17.69
C VAL A 33 34.44 13.28 -16.81
N ASN A 34 35.31 13.58 -15.85
CA ASN A 34 35.86 12.58 -14.94
C ASN A 34 35.32 12.73 -13.52
N SER A 35 34.77 13.90 -13.17
CA SER A 35 34.18 14.15 -11.86
C SER A 35 32.90 15.00 -11.93
N ARG A 36 32.20 15.07 -10.80
CA ARG A 36 31.06 15.96 -10.64
C ARG A 36 31.45 17.43 -10.78
N GLU A 37 32.62 17.83 -10.27
CA GLU A 37 33.08 19.22 -10.41
C GLU A 37 33.25 19.62 -11.87
N ASP A 38 33.60 18.69 -12.76
CA ASP A 38 33.70 18.97 -14.19
C ASP A 38 32.32 19.29 -14.80
N ILE A 39 31.29 18.53 -14.43
CA ILE A 39 29.90 18.79 -14.85
C ILE A 39 29.41 20.12 -14.26
N GLU A 40 29.66 20.38 -12.97
CA GLU A 40 29.26 21.62 -12.31
C GLU A 40 29.94 22.86 -12.92
N LYS A 41 31.22 22.76 -13.28
CA LYS A 41 31.93 23.83 -14.02
C LYS A 41 31.27 24.12 -15.35
N VAL A 42 30.87 23.09 -16.11
CA VAL A 42 30.15 23.29 -17.39
C VAL A 42 28.80 23.96 -17.15
N MET A 43 28.07 23.55 -16.11
CA MET A 43 26.78 24.12 -15.72
C MET A 43 26.89 25.59 -15.26
N ALA A 44 27.99 25.96 -14.58
CA ALA A 44 28.22 27.31 -14.06
C ALA A 44 28.81 28.29 -15.09
N ASN A 45 29.77 27.85 -15.91
CA ASN A 45 30.62 28.75 -16.72
C ASN A 45 30.14 28.97 -18.17
N SER A 46 28.98 28.46 -18.55
CA SER A 46 28.46 28.60 -19.92
C SER A 46 27.04 29.19 -19.92
N GLY A 47 26.66 29.91 -20.98
CA GLY A 47 25.28 30.38 -21.15
C GLY A 47 24.35 29.26 -21.62
N ASP A 48 23.05 29.30 -21.29
CA ASP A 48 22.09 28.18 -21.42
C ASP A 48 22.14 27.43 -22.76
N LYS A 49 22.27 28.16 -23.88
CA LYS A 49 22.39 27.56 -25.22
C LYS A 49 23.68 26.75 -25.39
N LYS A 50 24.82 27.25 -24.89
CA LYS A 50 26.12 26.58 -25.00
C LYS A 50 26.15 25.31 -24.14
N LYS A 51 25.64 25.37 -22.90
CA LYS A 51 25.54 24.19 -22.03
C LYS A 51 24.60 23.14 -22.64
N SER A 52 23.42 23.53 -23.12
CA SER A 52 22.51 22.58 -23.80
C SER A 52 23.15 21.92 -25.03
N LYS A 53 23.88 22.67 -25.87
CA LYS A 53 24.62 22.12 -27.03
C LYS A 53 25.66 21.09 -26.59
N TYR A 54 26.43 21.39 -25.53
CA TYR A 54 27.44 20.49 -24.99
C TYR A 54 26.84 19.16 -24.53
N PHE A 55 25.82 19.19 -23.66
CA PHE A 55 25.23 17.93 -23.13
C PHE A 55 24.49 17.13 -24.20
N LYS A 56 23.88 17.80 -25.21
CA LYS A 56 23.32 17.10 -26.38
C LYS A 56 24.39 16.32 -27.14
N LYS A 57 25.54 16.94 -27.43
CA LYS A 57 26.68 16.28 -28.06
C LYS A 57 27.23 15.14 -27.18
N LEU A 58 27.36 15.36 -25.87
CA LEU A 58 27.83 14.35 -24.92
C LEU A 58 26.93 13.12 -24.94
N PHE A 59 25.61 13.31 -24.78
CA PHE A 59 24.66 12.20 -24.74
C PHE A 59 24.52 11.49 -26.07
N GLU A 60 24.68 12.22 -27.18
CA GLU A 60 24.76 11.63 -28.51
C GLU A 60 26.01 10.74 -28.66
N PHE A 61 27.18 11.23 -28.25
CA PHE A 61 28.42 10.45 -28.25
C PHE A 61 28.32 9.19 -27.39
N LEU A 62 27.90 9.33 -26.13
CA LEU A 62 27.75 8.19 -25.20
C LEU A 62 26.74 7.15 -25.71
N GLY A 63 25.77 7.56 -26.53
CA GLY A 63 24.75 6.69 -27.13
C GLY A 63 25.15 6.10 -28.49
N GLY A 64 26.36 6.38 -28.98
CA GLY A 64 26.86 5.90 -30.27
C GLY A 64 26.34 6.67 -31.50
N GLY A 65 25.87 7.91 -31.34
CA GLY A 65 25.34 8.73 -32.43
C GLY A 65 24.08 8.12 -33.04
N ASP A 66 23.98 8.06 -34.37
CA ASP A 66 22.88 7.37 -35.06
C ASP A 66 23.21 5.91 -35.43
N SER A 67 24.27 5.33 -34.86
CA SER A 67 24.70 3.96 -35.14
C SER A 67 23.66 2.91 -34.71
N PRO A 68 23.49 1.79 -35.45
CA PRO A 68 22.65 0.68 -35.00
C PRO A 68 23.05 0.17 -33.62
N VAL A 69 22.08 -0.33 -32.85
CA VAL A 69 22.29 -0.80 -31.47
C VAL A 69 23.39 -1.87 -31.44
N GLU A 70 23.38 -2.79 -32.41
CA GLU A 70 24.37 -3.85 -32.58
C GLU A 70 25.80 -3.32 -32.81
N ALA A 71 25.93 -2.17 -33.49
CA ALA A 71 27.23 -1.54 -33.69
C ALA A 71 27.78 -0.94 -32.38
N VAL A 72 26.89 -0.37 -31.55
CA VAL A 72 27.25 0.10 -30.21
C VAL A 72 27.62 -1.08 -29.30
N GLU A 73 26.90 -2.20 -29.38
CA GLU A 73 27.24 -3.43 -28.64
C GLU A 73 28.64 -3.94 -28.99
N LEU A 74 28.98 -3.99 -30.29
CA LEU A 74 30.30 -4.40 -30.75
C LEU A 74 31.41 -3.45 -30.30
N ALA A 75 31.14 -2.14 -30.31
CA ALA A 75 32.10 -1.14 -29.86
C ALA A 75 32.41 -1.28 -28.37
N LEU A 76 31.40 -1.52 -27.54
CA LEU A 76 31.58 -1.68 -26.09
C LEU A 76 32.36 -2.94 -25.69
N GLY A 77 32.38 -3.95 -26.56
CA GLY A 77 33.27 -5.11 -26.37
C GLY A 77 34.75 -4.83 -26.64
N ARG A 78 35.07 -3.67 -27.22
CA ARG A 78 36.41 -3.31 -27.70
C ARG A 78 36.95 -2.03 -27.07
N ASP A 79 36.07 -1.12 -26.63
CA ASP A 79 36.41 0.20 -26.12
C ASP A 79 36.07 0.31 -24.62
N THR A 80 37.07 0.05 -23.78
CA THR A 80 36.95 0.13 -22.31
C THR A 80 36.77 1.58 -21.84
N THR A 81 37.35 2.55 -22.53
CA THR A 81 37.28 3.97 -22.18
C THR A 81 35.86 4.50 -22.34
N LEU A 82 35.17 4.12 -23.42
CA LEU A 82 33.77 4.47 -23.62
C LEU A 82 32.88 3.92 -22.50
N LYS A 83 33.09 2.65 -22.11
CA LYS A 83 32.35 1.99 -21.03
C LYS A 83 32.55 2.70 -19.68
N GLU A 84 33.79 3.02 -19.32
CA GLU A 84 34.11 3.75 -18.09
C GLU A 84 33.50 5.15 -18.10
N THR A 85 33.58 5.86 -19.23
CA THR A 85 32.99 7.20 -19.38
C THR A 85 31.47 7.15 -19.24
N GLN A 86 30.80 6.17 -19.87
CA GLN A 86 29.36 5.97 -19.71
C GLN A 86 28.98 5.76 -18.24
N LEU A 87 29.71 4.88 -17.53
CA LEU A 87 29.45 4.58 -16.13
C LEU A 87 29.65 5.82 -15.25
N THR A 88 30.76 6.53 -15.41
CA THR A 88 31.09 7.73 -14.63
C THR A 88 30.06 8.85 -14.84
N VAL A 89 29.72 9.16 -16.10
CA VAL A 89 28.77 10.25 -16.38
C VAL A 89 27.37 9.91 -15.83
N LEU A 90 26.91 8.67 -16.03
CA LEU A 90 25.57 8.28 -15.58
C LEU A 90 25.49 8.09 -14.07
N SER A 91 26.56 7.62 -13.43
CA SER A 91 26.61 7.56 -11.96
C SER A 91 26.53 8.96 -11.35
N ILE A 92 27.27 9.93 -11.88
CA ILE A 92 27.22 11.31 -11.39
C ILE A 92 25.79 11.87 -11.47
N PHE A 93 25.12 11.77 -12.63
CA PHE A 93 23.75 12.27 -12.76
C PHE A 93 22.75 11.52 -11.88
N SER A 94 22.85 10.19 -11.84
CA SER A 94 21.98 9.36 -11.03
C SER A 94 22.10 9.71 -9.54
N LEU A 95 23.33 9.80 -9.03
CA LEU A 95 23.59 10.12 -7.63
C LEU A 95 23.25 11.58 -7.29
N TRP A 96 23.53 12.52 -8.21
CA TRP A 96 23.19 13.94 -8.01
C TRP A 96 21.67 14.12 -7.87
N VAL A 97 20.87 13.46 -8.70
CA VAL A 97 19.40 13.53 -8.59
C VAL A 97 18.93 12.99 -7.22
N ASP A 98 19.52 11.90 -6.74
CA ASP A 98 19.16 11.32 -5.43
C ASP A 98 19.55 12.22 -4.25
N GLU A 99 20.69 12.93 -4.34
CA GLU A 99 21.17 13.84 -3.30
C GLU A 99 20.33 15.11 -3.11
N LEU A 100 19.65 15.58 -4.16
CA LEU A 100 18.80 16.78 -4.07
C LEU A 100 17.63 16.53 -3.11
N ASN A 101 17.60 17.25 -1.98
CA ASN A 101 16.70 16.98 -0.87
C ASN A 101 15.22 17.18 -1.24
N CYS A 102 14.45 16.09 -1.34
CA CYS A 102 13.01 16.13 -1.63
C CYS A 102 12.15 16.75 -0.53
N GLN A 103 12.69 16.97 0.67
CA GLN A 103 11.90 17.41 1.82
C GLN A 103 11.79 18.93 1.93
N THR A 104 12.64 19.67 1.21
CA THR A 104 12.53 21.12 1.12
C THR A 104 11.94 21.50 -0.23
N VAL A 105 11.12 22.55 -0.24
CA VAL A 105 10.58 23.12 -1.49
C VAL A 105 11.72 23.52 -2.43
N ALA A 106 12.83 24.04 -1.88
CA ALA A 106 14.03 24.39 -2.62
C ALA A 106 14.67 23.17 -3.30
N GLY A 107 14.95 22.09 -2.57
CA GLY A 107 15.57 20.90 -3.15
C GLY A 107 14.65 20.17 -4.13
N HIS A 108 13.33 20.21 -3.90
CA HIS A 108 12.34 19.73 -4.88
C HIS A 108 12.39 20.54 -6.19
N ASN A 109 12.52 21.87 -6.10
CA ASN A 109 12.63 22.74 -7.26
C ASN A 109 13.97 22.58 -7.99
N GLU A 110 15.09 22.44 -7.28
CA GLU A 110 16.39 22.17 -7.88
C GLU A 110 16.40 20.85 -8.65
N ARG A 111 15.81 19.80 -8.05
CA ARG A 111 15.65 18.50 -8.72
C ARG A 111 14.83 18.61 -9.99
N ARG A 112 13.73 19.38 -9.95
CA ARG A 112 12.92 19.66 -11.15
C ARG A 112 13.75 20.35 -12.22
N VAL A 113 14.45 21.43 -11.89
CA VAL A 113 15.27 22.18 -12.86
C VAL A 113 16.30 21.27 -13.53
N LEU A 114 17.01 20.44 -12.74
CA LEU A 114 17.98 19.48 -13.27
C LEU A 114 17.31 18.46 -14.22
N LEU A 115 16.20 17.85 -13.81
CA LEU A 115 15.54 16.81 -14.62
C LEU A 115 14.94 17.34 -15.92
N ASN A 116 14.33 18.53 -15.92
CA ASN A 116 13.85 19.17 -17.15
C ASN A 116 15.03 19.51 -18.08
N PHE A 117 16.15 20.01 -17.53
CA PHE A 117 17.37 20.25 -18.31
C PHE A 117 17.93 18.97 -18.97
N LEU A 118 18.02 17.86 -18.23
CA LEU A 118 18.51 16.59 -18.77
C LEU A 118 17.56 16.03 -19.83
N SER A 119 16.25 16.16 -19.61
CA SER A 119 15.18 15.82 -20.57
C SER A 119 15.36 16.59 -21.89
N ASP A 120 15.57 17.90 -21.82
CA ASP A 120 15.84 18.77 -22.97
C ASP A 120 17.12 18.41 -23.73
N CYS A 121 18.11 17.87 -23.02
CA CYS A 121 19.37 17.40 -23.60
C CYS A 121 19.27 15.99 -24.22
N ASN A 122 18.08 15.36 -24.24
CA ASN A 122 17.83 14.01 -24.75
C ASN A 122 18.46 12.87 -23.94
N ILE A 123 18.62 13.03 -22.62
CA ILE A 123 19.13 11.94 -21.77
C ILE A 123 18.29 10.66 -21.90
N VAL A 124 16.98 10.77 -22.15
CA VAL A 124 16.08 9.62 -22.32
C VAL A 124 16.44 8.79 -23.55
N LYS A 125 16.90 9.43 -24.65
CA LYS A 125 17.35 8.71 -25.86
C LYS A 125 18.61 7.89 -25.54
N LEU A 126 19.56 8.48 -24.81
CA LEU A 126 20.77 7.80 -24.34
C LEU A 126 20.40 6.60 -23.45
N ILE A 127 19.65 6.85 -22.38
CA ILE A 127 19.29 5.83 -21.38
C ILE A 127 18.60 4.64 -22.04
N ILE A 128 17.57 4.88 -22.85
CA ILE A 128 16.81 3.76 -23.44
C ILE A 128 17.68 2.97 -24.41
N ARG A 129 18.55 3.61 -25.19
CA ARG A 129 19.51 2.89 -26.02
C ARG A 129 20.42 2.01 -25.17
N LEU A 130 20.99 2.53 -24.08
CA LEU A 130 21.88 1.75 -23.23
C LEU A 130 21.16 0.58 -22.56
N VAL A 131 19.94 0.80 -22.07
CA VAL A 131 19.10 -0.23 -21.44
C VAL A 131 18.72 -1.34 -22.43
N THR A 132 18.57 -1.03 -23.72
CA THR A 132 18.28 -2.02 -24.77
C THR A 132 19.49 -2.81 -25.26
N LEU A 133 20.70 -2.39 -24.93
CA LEU A 133 21.90 -3.17 -25.22
C LEU A 133 21.86 -4.47 -24.41
N LYS A 134 22.14 -5.60 -25.09
CA LYS A 134 22.34 -6.88 -24.41
C LYS A 134 23.81 -7.04 -24.06
N PRO A 135 24.16 -7.47 -22.84
CA PRO A 135 25.55 -7.78 -22.53
C PRO A 135 26.00 -8.95 -23.39
N ALA A 136 26.93 -8.71 -24.32
CA ALA A 136 27.62 -9.79 -24.99
C ALA A 136 28.49 -10.54 -23.96
N LYS A 137 28.58 -11.86 -24.07
CA LYS A 137 29.55 -12.65 -23.28
C LYS A 137 30.86 -12.66 -24.04
N SER A 138 31.87 -11.91 -23.60
CA SER A 138 33.25 -12.10 -24.06
C SER A 138 34.09 -12.65 -22.91
N ASN A 139 34.74 -13.80 -23.13
CA ASN A 139 35.78 -14.37 -22.27
C ASN A 139 35.49 -14.36 -20.75
N GLY A 140 34.25 -14.61 -20.34
CA GLY A 140 33.88 -14.71 -18.92
C GLY A 140 33.77 -13.39 -18.16
N GLN A 141 33.87 -12.23 -18.82
CA GLN A 141 33.60 -10.91 -18.22
C GLN A 141 32.29 -10.32 -18.75
N GLU A 142 31.42 -9.82 -17.86
CA GLU A 142 30.21 -9.10 -18.28
C GLU A 142 30.59 -7.79 -18.98
N LEU A 143 30.19 -7.66 -20.26
CA LEU A 143 30.45 -6.47 -21.07
C LEU A 143 29.85 -5.19 -20.48
N PHE A 144 28.77 -5.31 -19.69
CA PHE A 144 28.13 -4.20 -18.98
C PHE A 144 28.20 -4.41 -17.48
N SER A 145 28.56 -3.36 -16.73
CA SER A 145 28.37 -3.43 -15.28
C SER A 145 26.87 -3.29 -15.01
N LYS A 146 26.32 -4.17 -14.16
CA LYS A 146 24.98 -4.01 -13.58
C LYS A 146 24.71 -2.60 -13.04
N TYR A 147 25.75 -1.89 -12.61
CA TYR A 147 25.70 -0.50 -12.14
C TYR A 147 25.32 0.50 -13.23
N LEU A 148 25.78 0.32 -14.47
CA LEU A 148 25.35 1.19 -15.56
C LEU A 148 23.85 1.10 -15.77
N TYR A 149 23.29 -0.13 -15.78
CA TYR A 149 21.86 -0.33 -15.87
C TYR A 149 21.13 0.28 -14.66
N TYR A 150 21.65 0.09 -13.45
CA TYR A 150 21.09 0.72 -12.25
C TYR A 150 20.98 2.24 -12.41
N HIS A 151 22.08 2.92 -12.76
CA HIS A 151 22.08 4.39 -12.88
C HIS A 151 21.16 4.86 -14.01
N CYS A 152 21.18 4.19 -15.17
CA CYS A 152 20.24 4.44 -16.26
C CYS A 152 18.77 4.35 -15.79
N ILE A 153 18.39 3.25 -15.14
CA ILE A 153 17.01 2.99 -14.73
C ILE A 153 16.60 3.92 -13.57
N ASN A 154 17.49 4.21 -12.62
CA ASN A 154 17.24 5.14 -11.53
C ASN A 154 16.99 6.57 -12.06
N THR A 155 17.84 7.08 -12.96
CA THR A 155 17.60 8.38 -13.61
C THR A 155 16.29 8.37 -14.40
N LEU A 156 15.95 7.27 -15.08
CA LEU A 156 14.68 7.12 -15.78
C LEU A 156 13.47 7.11 -14.82
N ALA A 157 13.60 6.53 -13.63
CA ALA A 157 12.54 6.52 -12.62
C ALA A 157 12.14 7.94 -12.22
N HIS A 158 13.14 8.82 -12.03
CA HIS A 158 12.92 10.24 -11.75
C HIS A 158 12.34 11.01 -12.94
N ILE A 159 12.82 10.78 -14.16
CA ILE A 159 12.32 11.47 -15.37
C ILE A 159 10.88 11.06 -15.70
N THR A 160 10.50 9.82 -15.42
CA THR A 160 9.14 9.34 -15.69
C THR A 160 8.13 9.79 -14.63
N ASP A 161 8.59 10.25 -13.46
CA ASP A 161 7.73 10.75 -12.41
C ASP A 161 7.15 12.14 -12.77
N LYS A 162 5.82 12.20 -12.85
CA LYS A 162 5.07 13.43 -13.15
C LYS A 162 5.29 14.57 -12.14
N ARG A 163 5.82 14.28 -10.95
CA ARG A 163 6.13 15.29 -9.93
C ARG A 163 7.30 16.17 -10.34
N TYR A 164 8.19 15.66 -11.20
CA TYR A 164 9.45 16.33 -11.51
C TYR A 164 9.53 16.95 -12.91
N ILE A 165 8.79 16.42 -13.89
CA ILE A 165 8.72 17.01 -15.24
C ILE A 165 7.47 17.88 -15.38
N GLU A 166 7.67 19.21 -15.47
CA GLU A 166 6.56 20.18 -15.48
C GLU A 166 5.79 20.17 -16.80
N SER A 167 6.53 20.11 -17.91
CA SER A 167 5.99 20.28 -19.25
C SER A 167 5.24 19.01 -19.71
N PRO A 168 3.92 19.09 -19.98
CA PRO A 168 3.19 17.96 -20.57
C PRO A 168 3.76 17.54 -21.92
N LEU A 169 4.32 18.50 -22.69
CA LEU A 169 4.94 18.25 -23.98
C LEU A 169 6.23 17.43 -23.84
N GLU A 170 7.08 17.76 -22.87
CA GLU A 170 8.30 16.98 -22.59
C GLU A 170 7.96 15.57 -22.13
N ARG A 171 6.96 15.41 -21.27
CA ARG A 171 6.50 14.07 -20.85
C ARG A 171 6.06 13.23 -22.05
N VAL A 172 5.25 13.82 -22.94
CA VAL A 172 4.84 13.14 -24.17
C VAL A 172 6.04 12.81 -25.06
N ARG A 173 7.04 13.70 -25.16
CA ARG A 173 8.28 13.46 -25.90
C ARG A 173 9.07 12.29 -25.30
N ASN A 174 9.28 12.28 -23.99
CA ASN A 174 10.01 11.23 -23.29
C ASN A 174 9.33 9.86 -23.47
N ILE A 175 8.00 9.81 -23.34
CA ILE A 175 7.22 8.58 -23.59
C ILE A 175 7.32 8.13 -25.05
N LYS A 176 7.28 9.07 -26.02
CA LYS A 176 7.47 8.75 -27.43
C LYS A 176 8.85 8.14 -27.70
N ILE A 177 9.91 8.66 -27.05
CA ILE A 177 11.27 8.12 -27.16
C ILE A 177 11.32 6.69 -26.58
N ILE A 178 10.85 6.49 -25.34
CA ILE A 178 10.80 5.16 -24.70
C ILE A 178 10.07 4.15 -25.59
N ARG A 179 8.99 4.58 -26.22
CA ARG A 179 8.19 3.76 -27.14
C ARG A 179 8.94 3.44 -28.44
N ALA A 180 9.60 4.42 -29.05
CA ALA A 180 10.27 4.28 -30.34
C ALA A 180 11.44 3.29 -30.29
N TYR A 181 12.11 3.20 -29.15
CA TYR A 181 13.29 2.35 -28.97
C TYR A 181 12.98 1.00 -28.32
N HIS A 182 11.72 0.52 -28.35
CA HIS A 182 11.35 -0.76 -27.72
C HIS A 182 11.76 -0.86 -26.23
N GLY A 183 11.77 0.27 -25.51
CA GLY A 183 12.21 0.30 -24.12
C GLY A 183 11.31 -0.50 -23.18
N ILE A 184 10.00 -0.58 -23.45
CA ILE A 184 9.04 -1.25 -22.56
C ILE A 184 9.30 -2.77 -22.42
N PRO A 185 9.36 -3.58 -23.50
CA PRO A 185 9.69 -5.00 -23.35
C PRO A 185 10.99 -5.24 -22.57
N ARG A 186 12.02 -4.44 -22.85
CA ARG A 186 13.30 -4.55 -22.17
C ARG A 186 13.22 -4.19 -20.68
N LEU A 187 12.52 -3.12 -20.32
CA LEU A 187 12.25 -2.78 -18.92
C LEU A 187 11.49 -3.91 -18.22
N VAL A 188 10.53 -4.54 -18.89
CA VAL A 188 9.82 -5.68 -18.30
C VAL A 188 10.72 -6.90 -18.09
N GLU A 189 11.72 -7.14 -18.95
CA GLU A 189 12.73 -8.19 -18.73
C GLU A 189 13.56 -7.96 -17.46
N PHE A 190 13.82 -6.70 -17.09
CA PHE A 190 14.52 -6.37 -15.83
C PHE A 190 13.72 -6.72 -14.57
N LEU A 191 12.43 -7.03 -14.67
CA LEU A 191 11.64 -7.64 -13.58
C LEU A 191 11.84 -9.16 -13.46
N ASP A 192 12.87 -9.75 -14.08
CA ASP A 192 13.21 -11.16 -13.83
C ASP A 192 13.98 -11.30 -12.50
N PRO A 193 13.39 -11.95 -11.47
CA PRO A 193 14.06 -12.16 -10.18
C PRO A 193 15.25 -13.12 -10.24
N VAL A 194 15.39 -13.94 -11.30
CA VAL A 194 16.46 -14.94 -11.40
C VAL A 194 17.74 -14.32 -11.97
N ASN A 195 17.59 -13.38 -12.90
CA ASN A 195 18.69 -12.91 -13.76
C ASN A 195 19.12 -11.47 -13.48
N ASN A 196 18.42 -10.73 -12.62
CA ASN A 196 18.69 -9.31 -12.40
C ASN A 196 18.90 -8.97 -10.93
N ASP A 197 19.67 -7.89 -10.72
CA ASP A 197 19.96 -7.34 -9.41
C ASP A 197 18.67 -6.76 -8.75
N PRO A 198 18.40 -7.05 -7.46
CA PRO A 198 17.26 -6.52 -6.72
C PRO A 198 17.12 -4.99 -6.75
N LEU A 199 18.23 -4.25 -6.76
CA LEU A 199 18.20 -2.78 -6.86
C LEU A 199 17.68 -2.33 -8.22
N MET A 200 18.07 -3.03 -9.29
CA MET A 200 17.56 -2.76 -10.63
C MET A 200 16.08 -3.14 -10.76
N ILE A 201 15.67 -4.29 -10.21
CA ILE A 201 14.26 -4.73 -10.20
C ILE A 201 13.38 -3.66 -9.53
N PHE A 202 13.84 -3.16 -8.38
CA PHE A 202 13.15 -2.10 -7.64
C PHE A 202 12.99 -0.84 -8.51
N GLN A 203 14.08 -0.29 -9.06
CA GLN A 203 14.02 0.93 -9.88
C GLN A 203 13.20 0.72 -11.17
N THR A 204 13.26 -0.48 -11.74
CA THR A 204 12.44 -0.86 -12.89
C THR A 204 10.95 -0.80 -12.57
N SER A 205 10.56 -1.27 -11.37
CA SER A 205 9.16 -1.19 -10.93
C SER A 205 8.66 0.25 -10.79
N GLU A 206 9.52 1.19 -10.34
CA GLU A 206 9.19 2.62 -10.26
C GLU A 206 8.92 3.21 -11.66
N VAL A 207 9.82 2.95 -12.62
CA VAL A 207 9.66 3.37 -14.02
C VAL A 207 8.35 2.84 -14.61
N LEU A 208 8.10 1.53 -14.49
CA LEU A 208 6.92 0.89 -15.08
C LEU A 208 5.62 1.36 -14.43
N LYS A 209 5.61 1.63 -13.12
CA LYS A 209 4.47 2.25 -12.43
C LYS A 209 4.13 3.61 -13.03
N HIS A 210 5.12 4.48 -13.23
CA HIS A 210 4.89 5.81 -13.79
C HIS A 210 4.37 5.72 -15.24
N LEU A 211 4.97 4.84 -16.06
CA LEU A 211 4.57 4.65 -17.44
C LEU A 211 3.16 4.05 -17.58
N ALA A 212 2.78 3.12 -16.71
CA ALA A 212 1.44 2.54 -16.68
C ALA A 212 0.37 3.61 -16.38
N LYS A 213 0.63 4.52 -15.43
CA LYS A 213 -0.31 5.59 -15.06
C LYS A 213 -0.51 6.66 -16.14
N ASP A 214 0.46 6.88 -17.03
CA ASP A 214 0.41 8.01 -17.97
C ASP A 214 -0.43 7.72 -19.21
N LYS A 215 -0.26 6.55 -19.85
CA LYS A 215 -0.90 6.24 -21.14
C LYS A 215 -1.41 4.81 -21.20
N ARG A 216 -2.68 4.65 -21.58
CA ARG A 216 -3.33 3.34 -21.83
C ARG A 216 -2.54 2.44 -22.81
N ASP A 217 -1.83 3.01 -23.78
CA ASP A 217 -0.97 2.23 -24.72
C ASP A 217 0.25 1.61 -24.02
N MET A 218 0.82 2.29 -23.02
CA MET A 218 1.96 1.75 -22.27
C MET A 218 1.55 0.51 -21.48
N CYS A 219 0.38 0.54 -20.81
CA CYS A 219 -0.16 -0.64 -20.13
C CYS A 219 -0.29 -1.86 -21.04
N ILE A 220 -0.77 -1.65 -22.28
CA ILE A 220 -0.92 -2.75 -23.26
C ILE A 220 0.45 -3.32 -23.63
N ARG A 221 1.46 -2.48 -23.78
CA ARG A 221 2.85 -2.93 -24.08
C ARG A 221 3.45 -3.69 -22.90
N ILE A 222 3.23 -3.23 -21.67
CA ILE A 222 3.66 -3.93 -20.45
C ILE A 222 2.98 -5.30 -20.38
N TYR A 223 1.67 -5.37 -20.62
CA TYR A 223 0.92 -6.63 -20.65
C TYR A 223 1.45 -7.60 -21.71
N LYS A 224 1.65 -7.14 -22.94
CA LYS A 224 2.20 -7.94 -24.05
C LYS A 224 3.62 -8.46 -23.79
N ALA A 225 4.39 -7.78 -22.95
CA ALA A 225 5.74 -8.17 -22.57
C ALA A 225 5.80 -9.12 -21.36
N ASP A 226 4.68 -9.75 -20.97
CA ASP A 226 4.57 -10.59 -19.77
C ASP A 226 4.72 -9.82 -18.44
N GLY A 227 4.47 -8.50 -18.47
CA GLY A 227 4.58 -7.65 -17.28
C GLY A 227 3.58 -8.00 -16.19
N LEU A 228 2.39 -8.49 -16.55
CA LEU A 228 1.38 -8.94 -15.59
C LEU A 228 1.90 -10.08 -14.72
N ARG A 229 2.43 -11.16 -15.33
CA ARG A 229 2.93 -12.32 -14.59
C ARG A 229 4.12 -11.96 -13.70
N ARG A 230 5.03 -11.13 -14.20
CA ARG A 230 6.21 -10.66 -13.45
C ARG A 230 5.82 -9.78 -12.25
N CYS A 231 4.87 -8.87 -12.42
CA CYS A 231 4.36 -8.07 -11.31
C CYS A 231 3.62 -8.93 -10.27
N LEU A 232 2.82 -9.91 -10.72
CA LEU A 232 2.14 -10.84 -9.82
C LEU A 232 3.11 -11.69 -8.99
N HIS A 233 4.29 -12.00 -9.51
CA HIS A 233 5.34 -12.65 -8.76
C HIS A 233 5.78 -11.79 -7.55
N PHE A 234 6.08 -10.51 -7.76
CA PHE A 234 6.51 -9.62 -6.67
C PHE A 234 5.38 -9.16 -5.76
N MET A 235 4.13 -9.13 -6.23
CA MET A 235 2.97 -8.94 -5.36
C MET A 235 2.85 -10.05 -4.30
N MET A 236 3.37 -11.26 -4.56
CA MET A 236 3.49 -12.28 -3.52
C MET A 236 4.57 -11.85 -2.54
N ARG A 237 4.15 -11.44 -1.35
CA ARG A 237 5.05 -10.95 -0.31
C ARG A 237 6.32 -11.78 -0.09
N LYS A 238 6.15 -13.12 0.00
CA LYS A 238 7.27 -14.05 0.24
C LYS A 238 8.37 -13.88 -0.80
N GLU A 239 8.02 -13.62 -2.06
CA GLU A 239 8.98 -13.55 -3.15
C GLU A 239 9.82 -12.27 -3.09
N ALA A 240 9.18 -11.10 -2.91
CA ALA A 240 9.88 -9.83 -2.76
C ALA A 240 10.75 -9.79 -1.49
N ASP A 241 10.21 -10.20 -0.34
CA ASP A 241 10.96 -10.22 0.93
C ASP A 241 12.14 -11.21 0.87
N LYS A 242 11.95 -12.37 0.24
CA LYS A 242 13.01 -13.38 0.09
C LYS A 242 14.12 -12.89 -0.83
N MET A 243 13.80 -12.26 -1.96
CA MET A 243 14.79 -11.71 -2.90
C MET A 243 15.77 -10.77 -2.18
N PHE A 244 15.24 -9.81 -1.41
CA PHE A 244 16.09 -8.88 -0.66
C PHE A 244 16.81 -9.54 0.52
N ALA A 245 16.21 -10.54 1.16
CA ALA A 245 16.87 -11.30 2.22
C ALA A 245 18.06 -12.13 1.70
N ASP A 246 17.93 -12.75 0.53
CA ASP A 246 18.99 -13.50 -0.14
C ASP A 246 20.11 -12.54 -0.58
N TYR A 247 19.75 -11.37 -1.15
CA TYR A 247 20.70 -10.31 -1.50
C TYR A 247 21.49 -9.77 -0.29
N LEU A 248 20.80 -9.53 0.83
CA LEU A 248 21.45 -9.10 2.07
C LEU A 248 22.44 -10.18 2.55
N LYS A 249 22.07 -11.45 2.46
CA LYS A 249 22.93 -12.55 2.92
C LYS A 249 24.17 -12.72 2.06
N GLU A 250 24.02 -12.64 0.74
CA GLU A 250 25.11 -12.80 -0.23
C GLU A 250 26.14 -11.68 -0.13
N ASN A 251 25.69 -10.44 0.03
CA ASN A 251 26.57 -9.26 0.01
C ASN A 251 27.02 -8.77 1.39
N PHE A 252 26.35 -9.16 2.48
CA PHE A 252 26.60 -8.58 3.83
C PHE A 252 26.92 -9.58 4.94
N SER A 253 27.03 -10.87 4.64
CA SER A 253 27.62 -11.79 5.63
C SER A 253 29.07 -11.37 5.92
N SER A 254 29.51 -11.46 7.18
CA SER A 254 30.77 -10.91 7.72
C SER A 254 32.08 -11.42 7.08
N LYS A 255 32.01 -12.07 5.91
CA LYS A 255 33.12 -12.65 5.15
C LYS A 255 33.26 -12.08 3.72
N LEU A 256 32.38 -11.20 3.26
CA LEU A 256 32.47 -10.58 1.93
C LEU A 256 32.39 -9.05 2.07
N SER A 257 33.47 -8.37 1.70
CA SER A 257 33.48 -6.91 1.53
C SER A 257 32.75 -6.58 0.24
N MET A 258 31.68 -5.78 0.31
CA MET A 258 31.03 -5.26 -0.88
C MET A 258 31.96 -4.39 -1.72
N PRO A 259 31.74 -4.30 -3.04
CA PRO A 259 32.29 -3.23 -3.85
C PRO A 259 31.87 -1.86 -3.29
N ASN A 260 32.79 -0.90 -3.25
CA ASN A 260 32.55 0.45 -2.71
C ASN A 260 31.33 1.14 -3.34
N GLU A 261 31.06 0.89 -4.62
CA GLU A 261 29.96 1.50 -5.38
C GLU A 261 28.58 1.07 -4.88
N GLU A 262 28.39 -0.20 -4.51
CA GLU A 262 27.11 -0.67 -3.96
C GLU A 262 26.87 -0.12 -2.55
N VAL A 263 27.94 -0.01 -1.75
CA VAL A 263 27.87 0.60 -0.42
C VAL A 263 27.46 2.06 -0.57
N GLU A 264 28.07 2.79 -1.51
CA GLU A 264 27.72 4.18 -1.78
C GLU A 264 26.27 4.34 -2.28
N ILE A 265 25.82 3.49 -3.22
CA ILE A 265 24.43 3.49 -3.71
C ILE A 265 23.45 3.25 -2.54
N LEU A 266 23.73 2.26 -1.70
CA LEU A 266 22.86 1.90 -0.58
C LEU A 266 22.89 2.94 0.54
N ASP A 267 24.06 3.50 0.85
CA ASP A 267 24.20 4.56 1.85
C ASP A 267 23.48 5.83 1.39
N LYS A 268 23.56 6.19 0.11
CA LYS A 268 22.84 7.34 -0.45
C LYS A 268 21.33 7.10 -0.51
N PHE A 269 20.89 5.93 -0.98
CA PHE A 269 19.48 5.54 -0.94
C PHE A 269 18.95 5.57 0.51
N TYR A 270 19.74 5.07 1.46
CA TYR A 270 19.43 5.10 2.88
C TYR A 270 19.37 6.52 3.41
N LEU A 271 20.37 7.38 3.19
CA LEU A 271 20.39 8.77 3.65
C LEU A 271 19.18 9.56 3.13
N GLY A 272 18.80 9.40 1.87
CA GLY A 272 17.63 10.06 1.28
C GLY A 272 16.29 9.59 1.87
N LYS A 273 16.17 8.31 2.24
CA LYS A 273 14.92 7.72 2.77
C LYS A 273 14.90 7.60 4.31
N ARG A 274 16.01 7.81 5.03
CA ARG A 274 16.17 7.65 6.48
C ARG A 274 15.14 8.43 7.30
N LEU A 275 14.76 9.61 6.83
CA LEU A 275 13.74 10.46 7.47
C LEU A 275 12.30 9.97 7.20
N VAL A 276 12.07 9.29 6.07
CA VAL A 276 10.79 8.61 5.76
C VAL A 276 10.66 7.33 6.59
N LEU A 277 11.75 6.57 6.71
CA LEU A 277 11.82 5.35 7.54
C LEU A 277 11.63 5.64 9.03
N LYS A 278 12.18 6.76 9.55
CA LYS A 278 11.90 7.24 10.93
C LYS A 278 10.42 7.51 11.21
N LYS A 279 9.60 7.76 10.16
CA LYS A 279 8.14 7.96 10.25
C LYS A 279 7.32 6.72 9.95
N THR A 280 7.92 5.65 9.42
CA THR A 280 7.22 4.38 9.30
C THR A 280 7.11 3.81 10.70
N ASP A 281 5.90 3.69 11.24
CA ASP A 281 5.55 3.16 12.57
C ASP A 281 5.92 1.68 12.73
N ARG A 282 7.17 1.32 12.41
CA ARG A 282 7.75 0.01 12.65
C ARG A 282 8.32 0.00 14.07
N TYR A 283 8.38 -1.21 14.62
CA TYR A 283 8.81 -1.51 15.97
C TYR A 283 10.01 -0.67 16.43
N PRO A 284 10.08 -0.22 17.70
CA PRO A 284 11.26 0.47 18.21
C PRO A 284 12.50 -0.38 17.91
N GLN A 285 13.42 0.19 17.11
CA GLN A 285 14.64 -0.50 16.72
C GLN A 285 15.43 -0.83 17.98
N LEU A 286 15.66 -2.12 18.22
CA LEU A 286 16.63 -2.54 19.23
C LEU A 286 17.99 -1.98 18.81
N THR A 287 18.71 -1.36 19.75
CA THR A 287 20.06 -0.84 19.55
C THR A 287 20.95 -1.96 18.98
N GLY A 288 21.61 -1.72 17.85
CA GLY A 288 22.47 -2.69 17.18
C GLY A 288 21.85 -3.50 16.04
N CYS A 289 20.58 -3.25 15.66
CA CYS A 289 20.01 -3.83 14.44
C CYS A 289 20.67 -3.24 13.17
N ASP A 290 21.00 -4.08 12.21
CA ASP A 290 21.56 -3.67 10.92
C ASP A 290 20.53 -2.83 10.13
N HIS A 291 20.74 -1.51 10.09
CA HIS A 291 19.85 -0.54 9.44
C HIS A 291 19.58 -0.83 7.95
N ARG A 292 20.46 -1.59 7.29
CA ARG A 292 20.28 -2.00 5.89
C ARG A 292 19.10 -2.96 5.73
N ARG A 293 18.81 -3.76 6.76
CA ARG A 293 17.65 -4.65 6.78
C ARG A 293 16.33 -3.87 6.72
N ASP A 294 16.24 -2.74 7.41
CA ASP A 294 15.05 -1.90 7.39
C ASP A 294 14.84 -1.27 6.01
N CYS A 295 15.94 -0.83 5.39
CA CYS A 295 15.96 -0.31 4.03
C CYS A 295 15.37 -1.33 3.05
N PHE A 296 15.89 -2.56 3.05
CA PHE A 296 15.40 -3.61 2.17
C PHE A 296 13.96 -4.03 2.45
N THR A 297 13.53 -4.05 3.71
CA THR A 297 12.13 -4.35 4.03
C THR A 297 11.18 -3.24 3.57
N TYR A 298 11.66 -2.00 3.53
CA TYR A 298 10.93 -0.89 2.93
C TYR A 298 10.89 -1.00 1.40
N MET A 299 12.02 -1.25 0.75
CA MET A 299 12.10 -1.46 -0.70
C MET A 299 11.21 -2.61 -1.16
N SER A 300 11.14 -3.71 -0.41
CA SER A 300 10.23 -4.83 -0.67
C SER A 300 8.76 -4.40 -0.64
N ALA A 301 8.37 -3.61 0.35
CA ALA A 301 7.00 -3.10 0.47
C ALA A 301 6.65 -2.13 -0.67
N GLU A 302 7.55 -1.21 -1.02
CA GLU A 302 7.37 -0.31 -2.18
C GLU A 302 7.33 -1.08 -3.50
N LEU A 303 8.19 -2.10 -3.69
CA LEU A 303 8.15 -2.96 -4.87
C LEU A 303 6.80 -3.67 -5.02
N GLN A 304 6.27 -4.22 -3.91
CA GLN A 304 4.94 -4.83 -3.89
C GLN A 304 3.85 -3.84 -4.30
N GLU A 305 3.88 -2.63 -3.77
CA GLU A 305 2.92 -1.57 -4.09
C GLU A 305 3.03 -1.12 -5.55
N ASN A 306 4.24 -0.91 -6.06
CA ASN A 306 4.51 -0.57 -7.45
C ASN A 306 3.93 -1.64 -8.39
N CYS A 307 4.20 -2.91 -8.11
CA CYS A 307 3.67 -4.02 -8.87
C CYS A 307 2.14 -4.09 -8.78
N ALA A 308 1.54 -3.88 -7.61
CA ALA A 308 0.09 -3.85 -7.46
C ALA A 308 -0.56 -2.72 -8.29
N LEU A 309 0.06 -1.53 -8.32
CA LEU A 309 -0.38 -0.41 -9.15
C LEU A 309 -0.26 -0.73 -10.65
N ILE A 310 0.84 -1.32 -11.10
CA ILE A 310 1.00 -1.74 -12.50
C ILE A 310 -0.09 -2.74 -12.89
N VAL A 311 -0.34 -3.75 -12.04
CA VAL A 311 -1.41 -4.73 -12.28
C VAL A 311 -2.78 -4.06 -12.28
N PHE A 312 -3.02 -3.07 -11.41
CA PHE A 312 -4.25 -2.30 -11.38
C PHE A 312 -4.49 -1.53 -12.67
N GLU A 313 -3.46 -0.88 -13.22
CA GLU A 313 -3.57 -0.17 -14.50
C GLU A 313 -3.79 -1.12 -15.70
N ILE A 314 -3.21 -2.33 -15.64
CA ILE A 314 -3.48 -3.40 -16.63
C ILE A 314 -4.95 -3.86 -16.52
N VAL A 315 -5.40 -4.16 -15.30
CA VAL A 315 -6.77 -4.61 -15.02
C VAL A 315 -7.79 -3.52 -15.38
N SER A 316 -7.50 -2.25 -15.16
CA SER A 316 -8.43 -1.16 -15.45
C SER A 316 -8.50 -0.80 -16.95
N ASN A 317 -7.62 -1.38 -17.78
CA ASN A 317 -7.58 -1.07 -19.20
C ASN A 317 -8.69 -1.82 -19.97
N PRO A 318 -9.64 -1.12 -20.62
CA PRO A 318 -10.77 -1.78 -21.29
C PRO A 318 -10.37 -2.63 -22.51
N ARG A 319 -9.14 -2.45 -23.03
CA ARG A 319 -8.63 -3.23 -24.18
C ARG A 319 -7.99 -4.56 -23.80
N ILE A 320 -7.88 -4.86 -22.50
CA ILE A 320 -7.28 -6.09 -22.00
C ILE A 320 -8.38 -7.01 -21.46
N SER A 321 -8.42 -8.24 -21.95
CA SER A 321 -9.45 -9.24 -21.63
C SER A 321 -9.43 -9.61 -20.13
N LYS A 322 -10.51 -9.29 -19.40
CA LYS A 322 -10.66 -9.68 -17.98
C LYS A 322 -10.81 -11.18 -17.78
N PRO A 323 -11.56 -11.90 -18.65
CA PRO A 323 -11.66 -13.36 -18.57
C PRO A 323 -10.31 -14.08 -18.65
N GLU A 324 -9.36 -13.56 -19.43
CA GLU A 324 -8.01 -14.14 -19.51
C GLU A 324 -7.24 -13.97 -18.19
N ILE A 325 -7.36 -12.80 -17.55
CA ILE A 325 -6.72 -12.51 -16.26
C ILE A 325 -7.27 -13.43 -15.15
N LEU A 326 -8.59 -13.65 -15.10
CA LEU A 326 -9.20 -14.56 -14.11
C LEU A 326 -8.71 -16.01 -14.21
N LYS A 327 -8.30 -16.45 -15.40
CA LYS A 327 -7.77 -17.80 -15.63
C LYS A 327 -6.32 -17.97 -15.18
N LEU A 328 -5.60 -16.87 -14.90
CA LEU A 328 -4.21 -16.92 -14.49
C LEU A 328 -4.08 -17.43 -13.05
N LYS A 329 -3.56 -18.64 -12.87
CA LYS A 329 -3.25 -19.21 -11.55
C LYS A 329 -2.44 -18.26 -10.64
N PRO A 330 -1.42 -17.51 -11.13
CA PRO A 330 -0.70 -16.54 -10.29
C PRO A 330 -1.59 -15.41 -9.75
N PHE A 331 -2.55 -14.93 -10.54
CA PHE A 331 -3.45 -13.85 -10.13
C PHE A 331 -4.32 -14.29 -8.95
N ILE A 332 -4.94 -15.46 -9.09
CA ILE A 332 -5.78 -16.01 -8.02
C ILE A 332 -4.97 -16.34 -6.76
N LYS A 333 -3.75 -16.85 -6.93
CA LYS A 333 -2.84 -17.14 -5.83
C LYS A 333 -2.52 -15.88 -5.01
N VAL A 334 -2.26 -14.75 -5.68
CA VAL A 334 -2.02 -13.44 -5.04
C VAL A 334 -3.23 -13.00 -4.24
N LEU A 335 -4.42 -13.01 -4.85
CA LEU A 335 -5.67 -12.64 -4.19
C LEU A 335 -5.91 -13.48 -2.94
N ASN A 336 -5.92 -14.81 -3.07
CA ASN A 336 -6.16 -15.70 -1.94
C ASN A 336 -5.14 -15.49 -0.82
N LYS A 337 -3.86 -15.28 -1.16
CA LYS A 337 -2.83 -15.06 -0.15
C LYS A 337 -3.09 -13.77 0.62
N TRP A 338 -3.35 -12.65 -0.04
CA TRP A 338 -3.59 -11.37 0.64
C TRP A 338 -4.90 -11.35 1.40
N PHE A 339 -5.98 -11.89 0.83
CA PHE A 339 -7.26 -12.00 1.54
C PHE A 339 -7.18 -12.91 2.78
N SER A 340 -6.27 -13.89 2.79
CA SER A 340 -5.98 -14.75 3.95
C SER A 340 -5.02 -14.11 4.98
N THR A 341 -4.26 -13.08 4.61
CA THR A 341 -3.19 -12.51 5.46
C THR A 341 -3.75 -11.44 6.41
N PRO A 342 -3.54 -11.55 7.74
CA PRO A 342 -3.88 -10.49 8.69
C PRO A 342 -3.12 -9.18 8.40
N CYS A 343 -3.78 -8.03 8.59
CA CYS A 343 -3.18 -6.71 8.37
C CYS A 343 -2.43 -6.24 9.62
N ILE A 344 -1.15 -6.61 9.73
CA ILE A 344 -0.29 -6.22 10.86
C ILE A 344 0.29 -4.82 10.60
N TRP A 345 0.83 -4.61 9.41
CA TRP A 345 1.49 -3.38 8.97
C TRP A 345 0.66 -2.61 7.94
N ARG A 346 0.95 -1.30 7.82
CA ARG A 346 0.31 -0.43 6.82
C ARG A 346 0.47 -0.93 5.38
N SER A 347 1.63 -1.51 5.03
CA SER A 347 1.84 -2.06 3.70
C SER A 347 0.90 -3.23 3.37
N GLU A 348 0.62 -4.10 4.34
CA GLU A 348 -0.32 -5.22 4.14
C GLU A 348 -1.76 -4.74 3.99
N ARG A 349 -2.11 -3.68 4.73
CA ARG A 349 -3.39 -2.98 4.56
C ARG A 349 -3.52 -2.42 3.13
N THR A 350 -2.50 -1.73 2.63
CA THR A 350 -2.45 -1.21 1.25
C THR A 350 -2.57 -2.32 0.22
N MET A 351 -1.85 -3.44 0.40
CA MET A 351 -1.92 -4.59 -0.51
C MET A 351 -3.29 -5.27 -0.48
N LEU A 352 -3.92 -5.39 0.68
CA LEU A 352 -5.27 -5.93 0.82
C LEU A 352 -6.30 -5.06 0.08
N GLN A 353 -6.24 -3.73 0.26
CA GLN A 353 -7.07 -2.78 -0.49
C GLN A 353 -6.85 -2.92 -2.00
N GLY A 354 -5.58 -2.95 -2.42
CA GLY A 354 -5.20 -3.18 -3.81
C GLY A 354 -5.85 -4.45 -4.36
N CYS A 355 -5.84 -5.56 -3.61
CA CYS A 355 -6.47 -6.82 -4.03
C CYS A 355 -8.00 -6.70 -4.20
N PHE A 356 -8.69 -5.96 -3.33
CA PHE A 356 -10.13 -5.69 -3.50
C PHE A 356 -10.40 -4.84 -4.75
N HIS A 357 -9.59 -3.81 -5.00
CA HIS A 357 -9.71 -3.00 -6.22
C HIS A 357 -9.40 -3.78 -7.50
N LEU A 358 -8.39 -4.66 -7.46
CA LEU A 358 -8.08 -5.57 -8.57
C LEU A 358 -9.25 -6.51 -8.85
N LEU A 359 -9.80 -7.14 -7.80
CA LEU A 359 -10.93 -8.03 -7.94
C LEU A 359 -12.15 -7.29 -8.52
N ARG A 360 -12.46 -6.09 -8.00
CA ARG A 360 -13.53 -5.24 -8.55
C ARG A 360 -13.28 -4.90 -10.02
N GLY A 361 -12.06 -4.49 -10.39
CA GLY A 361 -11.72 -4.11 -11.76
C GLY A 361 -11.80 -5.27 -12.76
N VAL A 362 -11.52 -6.50 -12.33
CA VAL A 362 -11.65 -7.69 -13.17
C VAL A 362 -13.10 -8.17 -13.28
N LEU A 363 -13.91 -7.97 -12.24
CA LEU A 363 -15.31 -8.39 -12.24
C LEU A 363 -16.27 -7.37 -12.89
N ASN A 364 -15.83 -6.13 -13.07
CA ASN A 364 -16.59 -5.05 -13.71
C ASN A 364 -16.52 -5.10 -15.27
N ASP A 365 -16.69 -6.27 -15.88
CA ASP A 365 -16.64 -6.44 -17.35
C ASP A 365 -18.06 -6.49 -17.96
N GLU A 366 -18.27 -5.79 -19.07
CA GLU A 366 -19.56 -5.67 -19.79
C GLU A 366 -20.04 -6.99 -20.41
N LYS A 367 -19.21 -8.04 -20.42
CA LYS A 367 -19.56 -9.39 -20.90
C LYS A 367 -19.46 -10.47 -19.80
N PRO A 368 -20.33 -10.47 -18.77
CA PRO A 368 -20.24 -11.40 -17.65
C PRO A 368 -21.30 -12.51 -17.77
N ALA A 369 -20.87 -13.75 -17.95
CA ALA A 369 -21.69 -14.89 -17.50
C ALA A 369 -20.79 -16.09 -17.19
N LEU A 370 -20.17 -16.70 -18.20
CA LEU A 370 -19.50 -18.00 -18.01
C LEU A 370 -18.30 -17.97 -17.08
N THR A 371 -17.39 -16.99 -17.17
CA THR A 371 -16.15 -16.99 -16.38
C THR A 371 -16.30 -16.45 -14.97
N VAL A 372 -17.27 -15.57 -14.72
CA VAL A 372 -17.51 -15.05 -13.35
C VAL A 372 -18.29 -16.07 -12.53
N ASP A 373 -19.27 -16.76 -13.12
CA ASP A 373 -19.97 -17.86 -12.43
C ASP A 373 -19.01 -19.01 -12.09
N GLU A 374 -18.07 -19.36 -12.97
CA GLU A 374 -17.00 -20.32 -12.66
C GLU A 374 -16.09 -19.82 -11.54
N PHE A 375 -15.69 -18.54 -11.56
CA PHE A 375 -14.88 -17.96 -10.49
C PHE A 375 -15.63 -17.97 -9.15
N LEU A 376 -16.89 -17.54 -9.12
CA LEU A 376 -17.74 -17.50 -7.93
C LEU A 376 -18.14 -18.88 -7.41
N LYS A 377 -18.18 -19.91 -8.27
CA LYS A 377 -18.37 -21.31 -7.86
C LYS A 377 -17.11 -21.90 -7.23
N ASN A 378 -15.94 -21.53 -7.74
CA ASN A 378 -14.65 -22.07 -7.29
C ASN A 378 -14.03 -21.29 -6.12
N TYR A 379 -14.47 -20.06 -5.88
CA TYR A 379 -13.98 -19.21 -4.81
C TYR A 379 -15.14 -18.69 -3.97
N ASP A 380 -15.04 -18.90 -2.66
CA ASP A 380 -16.03 -18.40 -1.72
C ASP A 380 -15.84 -16.89 -1.47
N VAL A 381 -16.20 -16.09 -2.47
CA VAL A 381 -16.17 -14.63 -2.42
C VAL A 381 -17.07 -14.11 -1.29
N LEU A 382 -18.13 -14.85 -0.94
CA LEU A 382 -18.99 -14.49 0.17
C LEU A 382 -18.23 -14.55 1.48
N ASP A 383 -17.62 -15.69 1.79
CA ASP A 383 -16.83 -15.84 3.01
C ASP A 383 -15.65 -14.89 3.05
N LEU A 384 -15.05 -14.61 1.89
CA LEU A 384 -13.99 -13.62 1.74
C LEU A 384 -14.44 -12.22 2.14
N LEU A 385 -15.57 -11.74 1.60
CA LEU A 385 -16.11 -10.42 1.94
C LEU A 385 -16.51 -10.38 3.42
N LYS A 386 -17.21 -11.41 3.91
CA LYS A 386 -17.66 -11.51 5.32
C LYS A 386 -16.49 -11.35 6.30
N GLN A 387 -15.34 -11.98 6.02
CA GLN A 387 -14.16 -11.93 6.89
C GLN A 387 -13.62 -10.52 7.11
N HIS A 388 -13.82 -9.62 6.13
CA HIS A 388 -13.28 -8.25 6.15
C HIS A 388 -14.32 -7.17 6.47
N MET A 389 -15.60 -7.53 6.65
CA MET A 389 -16.64 -6.61 7.13
C MET A 389 -16.46 -6.18 8.60
N TYR A 390 -15.51 -6.75 9.35
CA TYR A 390 -15.16 -6.26 10.68
C TYR A 390 -13.81 -5.56 10.71
N ASN A 391 -13.16 -5.33 9.56
CA ASN A 391 -11.82 -4.76 9.54
C ASN A 391 -11.81 -3.36 10.21
N PRO A 392 -10.86 -3.08 11.11
CA PRO A 392 -10.80 -1.79 11.79
C PRO A 392 -10.33 -0.66 10.86
N ASP A 393 -9.62 -0.97 9.78
CA ASP A 393 -9.13 0.02 8.81
C ASP A 393 -10.26 0.46 7.86
N GLN A 394 -10.63 1.74 7.92
CA GLN A 394 -11.74 2.32 7.14
C GLN A 394 -11.57 2.11 5.63
N GLU A 395 -10.35 2.22 5.12
CA GLU A 395 -10.09 2.13 3.69
C GLU A 395 -10.22 0.68 3.19
N VAL A 396 -9.97 -0.31 4.06
CA VAL A 396 -10.24 -1.74 3.73
C VAL A 396 -11.74 -1.97 3.68
N VAL A 397 -12.48 -1.52 4.70
CA VAL A 397 -13.95 -1.62 4.75
C VAL A 397 -14.60 -0.97 3.54
N SER A 398 -14.17 0.25 3.18
CA SER A 398 -14.64 0.97 2.00
C SER A 398 -14.42 0.15 0.72
N SER A 399 -13.25 -0.48 0.57
CA SER A 399 -12.94 -1.35 -0.57
C SER A 399 -13.80 -2.61 -0.62
N VAL A 400 -14.10 -3.22 0.53
CA VAL A 400 -14.99 -4.38 0.67
C VAL A 400 -16.42 -3.99 0.29
N LEU A 401 -16.93 -2.87 0.82
CA LEU A 401 -18.27 -2.37 0.51
C LEU A 401 -18.41 -1.97 -0.97
N SER A 402 -17.37 -1.39 -1.56
CA SER A 402 -17.35 -1.06 -2.99
C SER A 402 -17.50 -2.31 -3.86
N LEU A 403 -16.77 -3.38 -3.55
CA LEU A 403 -16.91 -4.65 -4.24
C LEU A 403 -18.27 -5.31 -3.96
N LEU A 404 -18.76 -5.28 -2.72
CA LEU A 404 -20.08 -5.79 -2.35
C LEU A 404 -21.19 -5.10 -3.13
N SER A 405 -21.16 -3.77 -3.22
CA SER A 405 -22.11 -2.95 -3.99
C SER A 405 -22.11 -3.36 -5.47
N GLU A 406 -20.93 -3.42 -6.08
CA GLU A 406 -20.76 -3.80 -7.48
C GLU A 406 -21.33 -5.21 -7.76
N LEU A 407 -20.95 -6.18 -6.93
CA LEU A 407 -21.43 -7.55 -7.05
C LEU A 407 -22.94 -7.65 -6.86
N SER A 408 -23.47 -6.88 -5.92
CA SER A 408 -24.90 -6.83 -5.64
C SER A 408 -25.68 -6.23 -6.79
N MET A 409 -25.14 -5.23 -7.49
CA MET A 409 -25.78 -4.64 -8.67
C MET A 409 -25.78 -5.61 -9.86
N GLN A 410 -24.61 -6.19 -10.17
CA GLN A 410 -24.39 -6.96 -11.39
C GLN A 410 -24.90 -8.41 -11.34
N TYR A 411 -24.91 -9.06 -10.16
CA TYR A 411 -25.17 -10.50 -10.03
C TYR A 411 -26.38 -10.80 -9.15
N PRO A 412 -27.60 -10.98 -9.73
CA PRO A 412 -28.83 -11.21 -8.98
C PRO A 412 -28.80 -12.41 -8.02
N THR A 413 -28.08 -13.48 -8.39
CA THR A 413 -27.92 -14.69 -7.56
C THR A 413 -27.10 -14.41 -6.30
N LEU A 414 -25.99 -13.67 -6.42
CA LEU A 414 -25.20 -13.24 -5.27
C LEU A 414 -25.96 -12.23 -4.42
N ARG A 415 -26.65 -11.26 -5.04
CA ARG A 415 -27.49 -10.30 -4.33
C ARG A 415 -28.47 -10.98 -3.39
N LYS A 416 -29.18 -12.04 -3.85
CA LYS A 416 -30.06 -12.84 -2.98
C LYS A 416 -29.32 -13.47 -1.79
N LYS A 417 -28.10 -13.98 -2.00
CA LYS A 417 -27.26 -14.52 -0.91
C LYS A 417 -26.79 -13.44 0.06
N PHE A 418 -26.49 -12.23 -0.43
CA PHE A 418 -26.13 -11.10 0.42
C PHE A 418 -27.31 -10.64 1.28
N ILE A 419 -28.50 -10.52 0.71
CA ILE A 419 -29.75 -10.20 1.42
C ILE A 419 -30.02 -11.25 2.52
N ALA A 420 -29.91 -12.53 2.18
CA ALA A 420 -30.18 -13.62 3.13
C ALA A 420 -29.13 -13.77 4.25
N SER A 421 -28.00 -13.06 4.18
CA SER A 421 -26.91 -13.18 5.16
C SER A 421 -27.20 -12.34 6.41
N PRO A 422 -27.21 -12.95 7.62
CA PRO A 422 -27.37 -12.21 8.87
C PRO A 422 -26.28 -11.17 9.10
N LEU A 423 -25.06 -11.41 8.59
CA LEU A 423 -23.93 -10.49 8.76
C LEU A 423 -24.20 -9.15 8.08
N TYR A 424 -24.56 -9.15 6.79
CA TYR A 424 -24.80 -7.92 6.04
C TYR A 424 -26.06 -7.21 6.54
N SER A 425 -27.08 -8.00 6.90
CA SER A 425 -28.31 -7.51 7.54
C SER A 425 -28.01 -6.72 8.81
N LYS A 426 -27.04 -7.19 9.60
CA LYS A 426 -26.59 -6.52 10.83
C LYS A 426 -25.69 -5.31 10.58
N LEU A 427 -24.75 -5.39 9.63
CA LEU A 427 -23.68 -4.41 9.48
C LEU A 427 -23.98 -3.25 8.53
N LEU A 428 -24.71 -3.47 7.43
CA LEU A 428 -25.03 -2.39 6.47
C LEU A 428 -25.77 -1.21 7.14
N PRO A 429 -26.74 -1.42 8.04
CA PRO A 429 -27.40 -0.33 8.75
C PRO A 429 -26.46 0.44 9.69
N VAL A 430 -25.34 -0.15 10.10
CA VAL A 430 -24.31 0.52 10.90
C VAL A 430 -23.43 1.38 9.99
N TYR A 431 -23.04 0.84 8.84
CA TYR A 431 -22.15 1.54 7.90
C TYR A 431 -22.74 2.82 7.30
N ILE A 432 -24.06 2.89 7.11
CA ILE A 432 -24.70 4.14 6.66
C ILE A 432 -24.64 5.27 7.71
N GLN A 433 -24.27 4.95 8.95
CA GLN A 433 -24.05 5.93 10.03
C GLN A 433 -22.58 6.35 10.16
N SER A 434 -21.72 5.90 9.24
CA SER A 434 -20.34 6.36 9.17
C SER A 434 -20.27 7.80 8.66
N PHE A 435 -19.26 8.52 9.12
CA PHE A 435 -18.89 9.84 8.60
C PHE A 435 -17.89 9.75 7.46
N ASP A 436 -17.18 8.62 7.36
CA ASP A 436 -16.39 8.36 6.19
C ASP A 436 -17.34 8.27 5.00
N ILE A 437 -17.24 9.28 4.15
CA ILE A 437 -18.12 9.48 3.00
C ILE A 437 -18.07 8.29 2.05
N GLN A 438 -16.92 7.64 1.89
CA GLN A 438 -16.78 6.51 0.98
C GLN A 438 -17.46 5.27 1.56
N VAL A 439 -17.24 4.97 2.84
CA VAL A 439 -17.93 3.88 3.55
C VAL A 439 -19.44 4.07 3.46
N GLN A 440 -19.92 5.30 3.70
CA GLN A 440 -21.36 5.59 3.65
C GLN A 440 -21.92 5.46 2.22
N ILE A 441 -21.24 5.99 1.20
CA ILE A 441 -21.63 5.86 -0.22
C ILE A 441 -21.82 4.39 -0.58
N TRP A 442 -20.81 3.55 -0.33
CA TRP A 442 -20.85 2.16 -0.76
C TRP A 442 -21.89 1.34 0.02
N ALA A 443 -22.09 1.63 1.30
CA ALA A 443 -23.15 1.01 2.09
C ALA A 443 -24.55 1.38 1.56
N LEU A 444 -24.80 2.66 1.28
CA LEU A 444 -26.07 3.13 0.72
C LEU A 444 -26.33 2.55 -0.67
N GLN A 445 -25.33 2.56 -1.56
CA GLN A 445 -25.47 1.94 -2.89
C GLN A 445 -25.78 0.45 -2.81
N THR A 446 -25.15 -0.27 -1.87
CA THR A 446 -25.46 -1.68 -1.63
C THR A 446 -26.93 -1.85 -1.21
N LEU A 447 -27.42 -1.03 -0.27
CA LEU A 447 -28.82 -1.08 0.17
C LEU A 447 -29.80 -0.74 -0.97
N VAL A 448 -29.53 0.30 -1.77
CA VAL A 448 -30.32 0.63 -2.96
C VAL A 448 -30.39 -0.57 -3.90
N SER A 449 -29.28 -1.27 -4.11
CA SER A 449 -29.26 -2.47 -4.97
C SER A 449 -30.12 -3.62 -4.44
N PHE A 450 -30.44 -3.67 -3.13
CA PHE A 450 -31.31 -4.69 -2.53
C PHE A 450 -32.79 -4.38 -2.73
N VAL A 451 -33.16 -3.11 -2.92
CA VAL A 451 -34.54 -2.66 -3.10
C VAL A 451 -34.95 -2.80 -4.58
N GLN A 452 -35.10 -4.04 -5.04
CA GLN A 452 -35.59 -4.34 -6.39
C GLN A 452 -36.91 -5.11 -6.41
N SER A 453 -37.46 -5.37 -5.23
CA SER A 453 -38.71 -6.10 -5.04
C SER A 453 -39.31 -5.74 -3.69
N THR A 454 -40.61 -5.97 -3.52
CA THR A 454 -41.29 -5.79 -2.22
C THR A 454 -40.65 -6.61 -1.11
N ALA A 455 -40.24 -7.85 -1.37
CA ALA A 455 -39.56 -8.68 -0.38
C ALA A 455 -38.20 -8.09 0.04
N GLY A 456 -37.43 -7.54 -0.91
CA GLY A 456 -36.18 -6.86 -0.63
C GLY A 456 -36.38 -5.58 0.20
N ALA A 457 -37.38 -4.77 -0.16
CA ALA A 457 -37.72 -3.55 0.56
C ALA A 457 -38.17 -3.83 2.01
N LYS A 458 -39.02 -4.85 2.22
CA LYS A 458 -39.41 -5.31 3.56
C LYS A 458 -38.22 -5.76 4.38
N HIS A 459 -37.31 -6.53 3.79
CA HIS A 459 -36.08 -6.96 4.47
C HIS A 459 -35.22 -5.76 4.91
N ILE A 460 -35.12 -4.71 4.09
CA ILE A 460 -34.41 -3.48 4.47
C ILE A 460 -35.06 -2.79 5.68
N LEU A 461 -36.41 -2.77 5.78
CA LEU A 461 -37.11 -2.28 6.97
C LEU A 461 -36.82 -3.16 8.19
N ASP A 462 -36.86 -4.48 8.04
CA ASP A 462 -36.59 -5.46 9.12
C ASP A 462 -35.15 -5.37 9.65
N MET A 463 -34.21 -4.95 8.79
CA MET A 463 -32.84 -4.61 9.18
C MET A 463 -32.70 -3.32 10.01
N GLY A 464 -33.79 -2.56 10.18
CA GLY A 464 -33.82 -1.30 10.93
C GLY A 464 -33.37 -0.08 10.12
N VAL A 465 -33.51 -0.12 8.79
CA VAL A 465 -33.36 1.06 7.91
C VAL A 465 -34.73 1.72 7.74
N THR A 466 -35.17 2.39 8.79
CA THR A 466 -36.52 3.01 8.90
C THR A 466 -36.57 4.40 8.29
N ALA A 467 -37.80 4.93 8.11
CA ALA A 467 -38.02 6.31 7.70
C ALA A 467 -37.36 7.32 8.65
N GLU A 468 -37.45 7.10 9.97
CA GLU A 468 -36.73 7.86 10.99
C GLU A 468 -35.23 7.87 10.64
N LYS A 469 -34.60 6.71 10.50
CA LYS A 469 -33.16 6.62 10.27
C LYS A 469 -32.70 7.33 8.99
N LEU A 470 -33.45 7.22 7.88
CA LEU A 470 -33.11 7.92 6.63
C LEU A 470 -33.33 9.43 6.73
N TYR A 471 -34.43 9.87 7.35
CA TYR A 471 -34.71 11.29 7.57
C TYR A 471 -33.64 11.94 8.46
N LEU A 472 -33.22 11.21 9.52
CA LEU A 472 -32.12 11.64 10.39
C LEU A 472 -30.79 11.80 9.64
N LEU A 473 -30.57 11.02 8.57
CA LEU A 473 -29.37 11.13 7.74
C LEU A 473 -29.44 12.30 6.76
N THR A 474 -30.61 12.61 6.18
CA THR A 474 -30.76 13.65 5.14
C THR A 474 -30.88 15.07 5.68
N GLU A 475 -31.72 15.29 6.70
CA GLU A 475 -32.07 16.63 7.17
C GLU A 475 -31.02 17.25 8.10
N TYR A 476 -30.20 16.41 8.72
CA TYR A 476 -29.36 16.83 9.84
C TYR A 476 -27.85 16.76 9.56
N ASN A 477 -27.40 16.00 8.56
CA ASN A 477 -25.97 15.80 8.31
C ASN A 477 -25.41 16.56 7.08
N SER A 478 -26.24 17.22 6.26
CA SER A 478 -25.81 17.95 5.04
C SER A 478 -24.76 17.19 4.20
N LEU A 479 -24.95 15.87 4.04
CA LEU A 479 -23.91 15.01 3.46
C LEU A 479 -23.98 14.99 1.92
N PRO A 480 -22.85 14.80 1.23
CA PRO A 480 -22.84 14.63 -0.23
C PRO A 480 -23.60 13.37 -0.70
N THR A 481 -23.98 12.49 0.22
CA THR A 481 -24.75 11.25 -0.01
C THR A 481 -26.26 11.46 -0.06
N ASN A 482 -26.76 12.68 0.13
CA ASN A 482 -28.19 13.01 0.10
C ASN A 482 -28.91 12.51 -1.17
N GLY A 483 -28.23 12.49 -2.32
CA GLY A 483 -28.79 11.91 -3.54
C GLY A 483 -29.12 10.42 -3.42
N LEU A 484 -28.20 9.62 -2.87
CA LEU A 484 -28.39 8.18 -2.67
C LEU A 484 -29.46 7.87 -1.63
N ILE A 485 -29.54 8.68 -0.56
CA ILE A 485 -30.56 8.48 0.46
C ILE A 485 -31.95 8.81 -0.10
N LYS A 486 -32.07 9.87 -0.91
CA LYS A 486 -33.30 10.18 -1.64
C LYS A 486 -33.71 9.05 -2.58
N THR A 487 -32.76 8.50 -3.35
CA THR A 487 -33.02 7.32 -4.19
C THR A 487 -33.52 6.16 -3.35
N LEU A 488 -32.83 5.81 -2.26
CA LEU A 488 -33.26 4.72 -1.37
C LEU A 488 -34.68 4.96 -0.83
N LYS A 489 -34.99 6.18 -0.39
CA LYS A 489 -36.34 6.55 0.07
C LYS A 489 -37.38 6.33 -1.02
N THR A 490 -37.15 6.85 -2.22
CA THR A 490 -38.10 6.69 -3.36
C THR A 490 -38.31 5.21 -3.71
N GLU A 491 -37.25 4.40 -3.75
CA GLU A 491 -37.36 2.97 -4.02
C GLU A 491 -38.15 2.25 -2.90
N MET A 492 -37.94 2.62 -1.64
CA MET A 492 -38.67 2.04 -0.50
C MET A 492 -40.17 2.41 -0.53
N GLU A 493 -40.50 3.66 -0.85
CA GLU A 493 -41.88 4.12 -1.05
C GLU A 493 -42.58 3.37 -2.19
N GLN A 494 -41.85 3.09 -3.27
CA GLN A 494 -42.36 2.37 -4.43
C GLN A 494 -42.61 0.89 -4.14
N PHE A 495 -41.65 0.20 -3.52
CA PHE A 495 -41.72 -1.25 -3.33
C PHE A 495 -42.38 -1.69 -2.02
N CYS A 496 -42.52 -0.81 -1.03
CA CYS A 496 -43.03 -1.11 0.31
C CYS A 496 -43.94 0.01 0.86
N THR A 497 -44.86 0.51 0.03
CA THR A 497 -45.63 1.73 0.32
C THR A 497 -46.35 1.73 1.67
N GLU A 498 -47.05 0.66 2.02
CA GLU A 498 -47.89 0.64 3.24
C GLU A 498 -47.04 0.54 4.50
N GLU A 499 -46.05 -0.34 4.55
CA GLU A 499 -45.12 -0.44 5.67
C GLU A 499 -44.23 0.81 5.80
N TRP A 500 -43.85 1.42 4.67
CA TRP A 500 -43.13 2.68 4.67
C TRP A 500 -43.96 3.82 5.28
N LYS A 501 -45.22 3.97 4.88
CA LYS A 501 -46.16 4.94 5.51
C LYS A 501 -46.36 4.69 7.00
N ILE A 502 -46.34 3.43 7.45
CA ILE A 502 -46.37 3.10 8.88
C ILE A 502 -45.08 3.59 9.55
N SER A 503 -43.91 3.33 8.95
CA SER A 503 -42.64 3.82 9.47
C SER A 503 -42.56 5.35 9.54
N GLU A 504 -43.15 6.06 8.56
CA GLU A 504 -43.22 7.53 8.56
C GLU A 504 -44.19 8.05 9.63
N ARG A 505 -45.34 7.41 9.83
CA ARG A 505 -46.28 7.78 10.91
C ARG A 505 -45.65 7.59 12.29
N ILE A 506 -44.98 6.47 12.54
CA ILE A 506 -44.24 6.24 13.79
C ILE A 506 -43.24 7.37 14.03
N PHE A 507 -42.51 7.77 12.99
CA PHE A 507 -41.57 8.88 13.08
C PHE A 507 -42.25 10.24 13.39
N GLN A 508 -43.40 10.52 12.78
CA GLN A 508 -44.16 11.77 12.99
C GLN A 508 -44.83 11.85 14.36
N GLU A 509 -45.33 10.72 14.89
CA GLU A 509 -45.96 10.63 16.21
C GLU A 509 -44.92 10.78 17.34
N VAL A 510 -43.68 10.36 17.08
CA VAL A 510 -42.54 10.61 17.95
C VAL A 510 -42.15 12.09 17.82
N LEU A 511 -42.65 12.93 18.73
CA LEU A 511 -42.28 14.35 18.84
C LEU A 511 -40.75 14.50 18.96
N LEU A 512 -40.08 14.78 17.82
CA LEU A 512 -38.64 14.99 17.68
C LEU A 512 -38.00 15.85 18.79
N PRO A 513 -38.63 16.96 19.26
CA PRO A 513 -38.00 17.81 20.29
C PRO A 513 -38.03 17.23 21.72
N GLN A 514 -38.90 16.27 22.03
CA GLN A 514 -39.06 15.73 23.40
C GLN A 514 -38.26 14.44 23.65
N LYS A 515 -38.05 13.63 22.60
CA LYS A 515 -37.27 12.38 22.64
C LYS A 515 -35.78 12.65 22.84
N TYR A 516 -35.27 13.66 22.14
CA TYR A 516 -33.85 13.92 22.03
C TYR A 516 -33.40 15.09 22.90
N SER A 517 -32.36 14.88 23.71
CA SER A 517 -31.80 15.92 24.56
C SER A 517 -30.33 15.62 24.85
N LEU A 518 -29.44 16.51 24.38
CA LEU A 518 -28.00 16.38 24.62
C LEU A 518 -27.68 16.38 26.12
N GLU A 519 -28.35 17.24 26.88
CA GLU A 519 -28.21 17.32 28.34
C GLU A 519 -28.63 16.01 29.00
N ARG A 520 -29.79 15.45 28.61
CA ARG A 520 -30.27 14.16 29.13
C ARG A 520 -29.31 13.02 28.79
N ALA A 521 -28.82 12.96 27.55
CA ALA A 521 -27.85 11.97 27.12
C ALA A 521 -26.53 12.06 27.90
N GLN A 522 -26.05 13.28 28.18
CA GLN A 522 -24.86 13.51 29.01
C GLN A 522 -25.08 13.13 30.47
N LYS A 523 -26.25 13.45 31.05
CA LYS A 523 -26.62 13.05 32.40
C LYS A 523 -26.63 11.52 32.54
N PHE A 524 -27.25 10.81 31.60
CA PHE A 524 -27.25 9.35 31.59
C PHE A 524 -25.86 8.75 31.39
N LYS A 525 -25.01 9.36 30.57
CA LYS A 525 -23.59 8.97 30.45
C LYS A 525 -22.87 9.09 31.80
N GLU A 526 -23.08 10.17 32.53
CA GLU A 526 -22.45 10.41 33.83
C GLU A 526 -22.97 9.49 34.92
N GLU A 527 -24.29 9.29 34.99
CA GLU A 527 -24.91 8.32 35.90
C GLU A 527 -24.41 6.90 35.60
N GLY A 528 -24.37 6.51 34.32
CA GLY A 528 -23.82 5.23 33.89
C GLY A 528 -22.36 5.06 34.29
N ASN A 529 -21.55 6.12 34.17
CA ASN A 529 -20.15 6.09 34.64
C ASN A 529 -20.03 5.94 36.16
N SER A 530 -20.92 6.56 36.93
CA SER A 530 -20.96 6.41 38.39
C SER A 530 -21.35 4.98 38.78
N ARG A 531 -22.38 4.41 38.14
CA ARG A 531 -22.80 3.01 38.33
C ARG A 531 -21.71 2.03 37.93
N PHE A 532 -21.02 2.30 36.81
CA PHE A 532 -19.90 1.49 36.34
C PHE A 532 -18.74 1.46 37.35
N LYS A 533 -18.41 2.61 37.94
CA LYS A 533 -17.38 2.70 39.00
C LYS A 533 -17.80 1.99 40.29
N ALA A 534 -19.09 1.88 40.55
CA ALA A 534 -19.66 1.10 41.65
C ALA A 534 -19.82 -0.40 41.30
N GLU A 535 -19.31 -0.86 40.15
CA GLU A 535 -19.41 -2.24 39.66
C GLU A 535 -20.86 -2.73 39.40
N GLU A 536 -21.82 -1.82 39.37
CA GLU A 536 -23.23 -2.09 39.06
C GLU A 536 -23.47 -2.12 37.53
N TYR A 537 -22.88 -3.10 36.83
CA TYR A 537 -22.83 -3.10 35.36
C TYR A 537 -24.20 -3.15 34.68
N GLU A 538 -25.19 -3.87 35.22
CA GLU A 538 -26.54 -3.92 34.65
C GLU A 538 -27.26 -2.56 34.73
N SER A 539 -27.09 -1.84 35.85
CA SER A 539 -27.61 -0.48 36.01
C SER A 539 -26.90 0.48 35.07
N ALA A 540 -25.58 0.37 34.94
CA ALA A 540 -24.79 1.17 34.00
C ALA A 540 -25.23 0.93 32.54
N LEU A 541 -25.50 -0.32 32.14
CA LEU A 541 -26.03 -0.66 30.81
C LEU A 541 -27.35 0.04 30.52
N LYS A 542 -28.27 0.07 31.49
CA LYS A 542 -29.56 0.76 31.37
C LYS A 542 -29.34 2.26 31.15
N CYS A 543 -28.51 2.90 31.98
CA CYS A 543 -28.17 4.31 31.82
C CYS A 543 -27.55 4.60 30.45
N TYR A 544 -26.56 3.82 30.00
CA TYR A 544 -25.94 4.05 28.69
C TYR A 544 -26.92 3.86 27.52
N SER A 545 -27.85 2.91 27.62
CA SER A 545 -28.88 2.70 26.61
C SER A 545 -29.86 3.87 26.57
N LEU A 546 -30.36 4.32 27.72
CA LEU A 546 -31.18 5.54 27.82
C LEU A 546 -30.43 6.77 27.30
N GLY A 547 -29.12 6.83 27.54
CA GLY A 547 -28.23 7.85 26.99
C GLY A 547 -28.23 7.85 25.47
N LEU A 548 -28.06 6.68 24.84
CA LEU A 548 -28.08 6.50 23.38
C LEU A 548 -29.43 6.89 22.78
N ASP A 549 -30.52 6.47 23.42
CA ASP A 549 -31.89 6.78 22.98
C ASP A 549 -32.20 8.28 23.06
N SER A 550 -31.49 9.01 23.94
CA SER A 550 -31.63 10.46 24.13
C SER A 550 -30.69 11.28 23.24
N VAL A 551 -29.73 10.68 22.53
CA VAL A 551 -28.77 11.43 21.70
C VAL A 551 -29.51 12.13 20.55
N PRO A 552 -29.43 13.47 20.43
CA PRO A 552 -30.10 14.16 19.36
C PRO A 552 -29.51 13.84 17.98
N PRO A 553 -30.34 13.64 16.95
CA PRO A 553 -29.92 13.88 15.58
C PRO A 553 -29.63 15.37 15.46
N VAL A 554 -28.49 15.75 14.87
CA VAL A 554 -27.99 17.12 14.95
C VAL A 554 -28.91 18.10 14.23
N GLU A 555 -29.70 18.85 14.98
CA GLU A 555 -30.34 20.05 14.46
C GLU A 555 -29.29 21.10 14.07
N HIS A 556 -29.61 21.89 13.05
CA HIS A 556 -28.91 23.03 12.43
C HIS A 556 -28.29 24.10 13.38
N PHE A 557 -28.07 23.84 14.66
CA PHE A 557 -27.57 24.77 15.67
C PHE A 557 -26.12 25.25 15.46
N SER A 558 -25.43 24.85 14.39
CA SER A 558 -24.06 25.30 14.13
C SER A 558 -23.70 25.47 12.65
N LEU A 559 -24.67 25.68 11.75
CA LEU A 559 -24.35 26.11 10.38
C LEU A 559 -24.08 27.62 10.27
N ASN A 560 -24.34 28.41 11.32
CA ASN A 560 -23.80 29.76 11.48
C ASN A 560 -22.40 29.79 12.12
N MET A 561 -21.82 28.62 12.42
CA MET A 561 -20.45 28.50 12.91
C MET A 561 -19.59 27.80 11.85
N SER A 562 -19.55 28.40 10.66
CA SER A 562 -18.50 28.10 9.70
C SER A 562 -17.14 28.28 10.38
N TYR A 563 -16.37 27.21 10.51
CA TYR A 563 -14.96 27.25 10.91
C TYR A 563 -14.67 28.09 12.18
N SER A 564 -15.39 27.90 13.28
CA SER A 564 -14.85 28.41 14.54
C SER A 564 -13.61 27.58 14.90
N HIS A 565 -12.48 28.26 15.08
CA HIS A 565 -11.29 27.73 15.76
C HIS A 565 -11.55 27.50 17.27
N ASP A 566 -12.81 27.24 17.67
CA ASP A 566 -13.18 27.02 19.05
C ASP A 566 -12.80 25.59 19.45
N SER A 567 -11.82 25.47 20.35
CA SER A 567 -11.29 24.22 20.86
C SER A 567 -12.31 23.38 21.64
N ASN A 568 -13.53 23.92 21.87
CA ASN A 568 -14.62 23.24 22.57
C ASN A 568 -15.69 22.63 21.65
N PHE A 569 -15.61 22.78 20.31
CA PHE A 569 -16.56 22.11 19.41
C PHE A 569 -16.34 20.59 19.42
N LYS A 570 -17.35 19.84 19.88
CA LYS A 570 -17.33 18.37 19.85
C LYS A 570 -18.25 17.87 18.75
N PRO A 571 -17.72 17.13 17.76
CA PRO A 571 -18.54 16.52 16.74
C PRO A 571 -19.63 15.62 17.35
N TRP A 572 -20.81 15.60 16.75
CA TRP A 572 -21.97 14.94 17.34
C TRP A 572 -21.78 13.43 17.56
N TYR A 573 -20.93 12.80 16.74
CA TYR A 573 -20.63 11.38 16.85
C TYR A 573 -19.84 11.01 18.10
N VAL A 574 -19.20 11.97 18.74
CA VAL A 574 -18.33 11.72 19.89
C VAL A 574 -19.15 11.12 21.03
N LEU A 575 -20.29 11.74 21.39
CA LEU A 575 -21.13 11.25 22.49
C LEU A 575 -21.69 9.83 22.26
N PRO A 576 -22.37 9.51 21.13
CA PRO A 576 -22.84 8.15 20.89
C PRO A 576 -21.68 7.15 20.81
N SER A 577 -20.54 7.51 20.20
CA SER A 577 -19.37 6.63 20.16
C SER A 577 -18.83 6.34 21.57
N VAL A 578 -18.78 7.33 22.46
CA VAL A 578 -18.39 7.14 23.86
C VAL A 578 -19.38 6.25 24.61
N LEU A 579 -20.69 6.47 24.43
CA LEU A 579 -21.74 5.67 25.07
C LEU A 579 -21.67 4.20 24.64
N PHE A 580 -21.60 3.93 23.33
CA PHE A 580 -21.38 2.57 22.82
C PHE A 580 -20.11 1.95 23.38
N THR A 581 -19.01 2.71 23.38
CA THR A 581 -17.73 2.24 23.90
C THR A 581 -17.84 1.85 25.38
N ASN A 582 -18.52 2.66 26.20
CA ASN A 582 -18.71 2.38 27.63
C ASN A 582 -19.67 1.20 27.87
N ARG A 583 -20.75 1.11 27.09
CA ARG A 583 -21.69 -0.01 27.14
C ARG A 583 -21.02 -1.33 26.75
N ALA A 584 -20.17 -1.33 25.71
CA ALA A 584 -19.33 -2.46 25.35
C ALA A 584 -18.42 -2.92 26.49
N GLN A 585 -17.88 -1.99 27.30
CA GLN A 585 -17.06 -2.36 28.46
C GLN A 585 -17.86 -3.08 29.54
N CYS A 586 -19.10 -2.69 29.77
CA CYS A 586 -19.99 -3.42 30.68
C CYS A 586 -20.22 -4.84 30.17
N TYR A 587 -20.51 -4.99 28.88
CA TYR A 587 -20.67 -6.30 28.26
C TYR A 587 -19.41 -7.17 28.38
N LEU A 588 -18.21 -6.60 28.19
CA LEU A 588 -16.95 -7.33 28.43
C LEU A 588 -16.82 -7.83 29.87
N LEU A 589 -17.15 -6.99 30.88
CA LEU A 589 -17.05 -7.38 32.29
C LEU A 589 -18.12 -8.41 32.69
N MET A 590 -19.21 -8.48 31.94
CA MET A 590 -20.28 -9.47 32.09
C MET A 590 -20.10 -10.71 31.19
N ASN A 591 -18.97 -10.86 30.50
CA ASN A 591 -18.70 -11.94 29.54
C ASN A 591 -19.71 -12.05 28.37
N LYS A 592 -20.38 -10.94 28.02
CA LYS A 592 -21.32 -10.82 26.89
C LYS A 592 -20.57 -10.38 25.62
N TRP A 593 -19.80 -11.31 25.06
CA TRP A 593 -18.81 -10.99 24.02
C TRP A 593 -19.42 -10.50 22.71
N GLN A 594 -20.56 -11.07 22.29
CA GLN A 594 -21.18 -10.70 21.02
C GLN A 594 -21.78 -9.29 21.08
N GLU A 595 -22.41 -8.93 22.20
CA GLU A 595 -22.96 -7.61 22.45
C GLU A 595 -21.85 -6.56 22.57
N ALA A 596 -20.71 -6.92 23.19
CA ALA A 596 -19.52 -6.07 23.19
C ALA A 596 -18.99 -5.81 21.77
N ILE A 597 -18.93 -6.84 20.91
CA ILE A 597 -18.52 -6.69 19.50
C ILE A 597 -19.44 -5.74 18.75
N ASP A 598 -20.74 -5.85 18.98
CA ASP A 598 -21.75 -5.07 18.27
C ASP A 598 -21.64 -3.59 18.63
N ASP A 599 -21.58 -3.28 19.93
CA ASP A 599 -21.38 -1.92 20.42
C ASP A 599 -20.02 -1.35 19.99
N CYS A 600 -18.96 -2.14 20.07
CA CYS A 600 -17.66 -1.71 19.57
C CYS A 600 -17.71 -1.38 18.07
N THR A 601 -18.42 -2.18 17.27
CA THR A 601 -18.55 -1.95 15.82
C THR A 601 -19.34 -0.67 15.53
N GLN A 602 -20.39 -0.39 16.29
CA GLN A 602 -21.14 0.88 16.23
C GLN A 602 -20.23 2.10 16.48
N ALA A 603 -19.39 2.03 17.52
CA ALA A 603 -18.48 3.11 17.88
C ALA A 603 -17.32 3.28 16.88
N ILE A 604 -16.73 2.19 16.37
CA ILE A 604 -15.63 2.23 15.40
C ILE A 604 -16.06 2.95 14.12
N ILE A 605 -17.21 2.57 13.55
CA ILE A 605 -17.69 3.09 12.27
C ILE A 605 -18.01 4.60 12.33
N ARG A 606 -18.38 5.09 13.51
CA ARG A 606 -18.61 6.51 13.80
C ARG A 606 -17.34 7.30 14.11
N SER A 607 -16.22 6.62 14.31
CA SER A 607 -14.94 7.21 14.74
C SER A 607 -13.87 7.20 13.64
N TYR A 608 -14.28 7.04 12.36
CA TYR A 608 -13.39 7.07 11.19
C TYR A 608 -12.88 8.48 10.82
N GLU A 609 -13.39 9.52 11.47
CA GLU A 609 -12.93 10.89 11.25
C GLU A 609 -11.48 11.13 11.69
N ASP A 610 -10.78 11.99 10.94
CA ASP A 610 -9.41 12.42 11.24
C ASP A 610 -9.39 13.50 12.35
N HIS A 611 -9.93 13.17 13.52
CA HIS A 611 -10.01 14.03 14.70
C HIS A 611 -9.36 13.36 15.92
N GLU A 612 -8.63 14.11 16.74
CA GLU A 612 -7.85 13.56 17.86
C GLU A 612 -8.72 12.80 18.88
N GLU A 613 -9.91 13.30 19.19
CA GLU A 613 -10.86 12.60 20.07
C GLU A 613 -11.40 11.31 19.42
N ALA A 614 -11.68 11.33 18.12
CA ALA A 614 -12.16 10.17 17.37
C ALA A 614 -11.11 9.06 17.37
N LYS A 615 -9.84 9.40 17.14
CA LYS A 615 -8.73 8.44 17.16
C LYS A 615 -8.54 7.78 18.53
N LYS A 616 -8.71 8.53 19.63
CA LYS A 616 -8.64 7.98 21.00
C LYS A 616 -9.79 7.00 21.27
N ILE A 617 -11.01 7.35 20.86
CA ILE A 617 -12.17 6.45 20.96
C ILE A 617 -11.93 5.21 20.12
N LEU A 618 -11.56 5.39 18.84
CA LEU A 618 -11.26 4.32 17.91
C LEU A 618 -10.24 3.33 18.48
N PHE A 619 -9.09 3.80 18.98
CA PHE A 619 -8.08 2.96 19.61
C PHE A 619 -8.64 2.13 20.77
N LYS A 620 -9.35 2.78 21.71
CA LYS A 620 -9.93 2.12 22.90
C LYS A 620 -10.97 1.08 22.51
N THR A 621 -11.79 1.38 21.51
CA THR A 621 -12.89 0.54 21.06
C THR A 621 -12.40 -0.65 20.24
N VAL A 622 -11.42 -0.46 19.36
CA VAL A 622 -10.76 -1.54 18.63
C VAL A 622 -10.07 -2.50 19.60
N TYR A 623 -9.37 -1.99 20.63
CA TYR A 623 -8.75 -2.83 21.66
C TYR A 623 -9.78 -3.71 22.40
N ARG A 624 -10.93 -3.12 22.76
CA ARG A 624 -12.04 -3.84 23.41
C ARG A 624 -12.65 -4.92 22.51
N ARG A 625 -12.81 -4.62 21.22
CA ARG A 625 -13.31 -5.58 20.23
C ARG A 625 -12.34 -6.72 19.99
N ALA A 626 -11.03 -6.44 19.96
CA ALA A 626 -9.99 -7.47 19.91
C ALA A 626 -10.12 -8.46 21.08
N ARG A 627 -10.38 -7.94 22.30
CA ARG A 627 -10.62 -8.77 23.49
C ARG A 627 -11.85 -9.67 23.31
N ALA A 628 -12.99 -9.10 22.94
CA ALA A 628 -14.21 -9.89 22.72
C ALA A 628 -14.03 -10.97 21.62
N PHE A 629 -13.36 -10.65 20.50
CA PHE A 629 -13.05 -11.64 19.47
C PHE A 629 -12.12 -12.74 19.98
N SER A 630 -11.11 -12.40 20.79
CA SER A 630 -10.19 -13.37 21.39
C SER A 630 -10.91 -14.36 22.31
N GLU A 631 -11.85 -13.89 23.13
CA GLU A 631 -12.67 -14.74 24.01
C GLU A 631 -13.60 -15.68 23.21
N LEU A 632 -14.09 -15.22 22.06
CA LEU A 632 -14.82 -16.06 21.10
C LEU A 632 -13.92 -16.96 20.23
N LYS A 633 -12.60 -16.95 20.47
CA LYS A 633 -11.58 -17.67 19.69
C LYS A 633 -11.54 -17.29 18.21
N ASP A 634 -12.08 -16.12 17.85
CA ASP A 634 -11.88 -15.56 16.51
C ASP A 634 -10.54 -14.82 16.45
N TYR A 635 -9.45 -15.59 16.51
CA TYR A 635 -8.11 -15.02 16.57
C TYR A 635 -7.75 -14.24 15.30
N ARG A 636 -8.44 -14.49 14.19
CA ARG A 636 -8.19 -13.78 12.93
C ARG A 636 -8.68 -12.34 12.98
N ARG A 637 -9.92 -12.11 13.42
CA ARG A 637 -10.47 -10.76 13.63
C ARG A 637 -9.82 -10.08 14.82
N ALA A 638 -9.57 -10.82 15.90
CA ALA A 638 -8.82 -10.31 17.05
C ALA A 638 -7.43 -9.80 16.64
N LEU A 639 -6.71 -10.55 15.79
CA LEU A 639 -5.37 -10.18 15.34
C LEU A 639 -5.39 -8.92 14.47
N ASN A 640 -6.38 -8.73 13.60
CA ASN A 640 -6.54 -7.49 12.84
C ASN A 640 -6.78 -6.28 13.76
N ASP A 641 -7.67 -6.43 14.76
CA ASP A 641 -7.99 -5.35 15.70
C ASP A 641 -6.77 -4.99 16.58
N ILE A 642 -6.11 -5.97 17.20
CA ILE A 642 -4.95 -5.67 18.04
C ILE A 642 -3.75 -5.17 17.23
N SER A 643 -3.61 -5.60 15.96
CA SER A 643 -2.62 -5.05 15.04
C SER A 643 -2.86 -3.58 14.74
N PHE A 644 -4.12 -3.18 14.56
CA PHE A 644 -4.48 -1.77 14.40
C PHE A 644 -4.05 -0.96 15.62
N CYS A 645 -4.32 -1.44 16.84
CA CYS A 645 -3.85 -0.81 18.06
C CYS A 645 -2.31 -0.74 18.13
N LEU A 646 -1.61 -1.79 17.71
CA LEU A 646 -0.14 -1.82 17.68
C LEU A 646 0.44 -0.75 16.75
N ARG A 647 -0.19 -0.50 15.60
CA ARG A 647 0.21 0.59 14.67
C ARG A 647 -0.04 1.98 15.25
N TYR A 648 -1.06 2.12 16.11
CA TYR A 648 -1.42 3.39 16.72
C TYR A 648 -0.56 3.70 17.96
N SER A 649 -0.21 2.69 18.75
CA SER A 649 0.61 2.83 19.96
C SER A 649 1.58 1.66 20.11
N SER A 650 2.65 1.69 19.31
CA SER A 650 3.63 0.60 19.23
C SER A 650 4.44 0.40 20.52
N ALA A 651 4.51 1.42 21.39
CA ALA A 651 5.23 1.38 22.66
C ALA A 651 4.40 0.84 23.84
N ALA A 652 3.07 0.76 23.71
CA ALA A 652 2.20 0.35 24.82
C ALA A 652 2.40 -1.14 25.17
N SER A 653 2.91 -1.40 26.38
CA SER A 653 3.27 -2.76 26.83
C SER A 653 2.09 -3.72 26.84
N ASN A 654 0.92 -3.26 27.28
CA ASN A 654 -0.33 -4.04 27.32
C ASN A 654 -0.83 -4.41 25.91
N VAL A 655 -0.65 -3.54 24.92
CA VAL A 655 -1.01 -3.84 23.52
C VAL A 655 -0.07 -4.91 22.96
N ARG A 656 1.23 -4.82 23.24
CA ARG A 656 2.23 -5.79 22.76
C ARG A 656 2.05 -7.17 23.39
N SER A 657 1.82 -7.23 24.70
CA SER A 657 1.58 -8.52 25.38
C SER A 657 0.32 -9.20 24.84
N PHE A 658 -0.77 -8.44 24.68
CA PHE A 658 -2.02 -8.98 24.16
C PHE A 658 -1.92 -9.36 22.68
N PHE A 659 -1.22 -8.56 21.86
CA PHE A 659 -0.91 -8.92 20.48
C PHE A 659 -0.19 -10.27 20.40
N ARG A 660 0.81 -10.51 21.26
CA ARG A 660 1.57 -11.76 21.29
C ARG A 660 0.71 -12.95 21.70
N GLU A 661 -0.15 -12.77 22.69
CA GLU A 661 -1.09 -13.81 23.12
C GLU A 661 -1.97 -14.25 21.95
N ILE A 662 -2.61 -13.29 21.26
CA ILE A 662 -3.43 -13.56 20.08
C ILE A 662 -2.60 -14.18 18.95
N LEU A 663 -1.39 -13.67 18.68
CA LEU A 663 -0.50 -14.23 17.65
C LEU A 663 -0.14 -15.69 17.93
N THR A 664 0.15 -16.01 19.19
CA THR A 664 0.48 -17.37 19.62
C THR A 664 -0.74 -18.27 19.44
N ALA A 665 -1.93 -17.84 19.87
CA ALA A 665 -3.17 -18.58 19.70
C ALA A 665 -3.52 -18.79 18.22
N TYR A 666 -3.41 -17.74 17.41
CA TYR A 666 -3.59 -17.79 15.96
C TYR A 666 -2.66 -18.82 15.31
N ARG A 667 -1.38 -18.86 15.69
CA ARG A 667 -0.43 -19.84 15.14
C ARG A 667 -0.68 -21.27 15.62
N LYS A 668 -1.23 -21.46 16.83
CA LYS A 668 -1.66 -22.77 17.33
C LYS A 668 -2.81 -23.31 16.48
N GLU A 669 -3.77 -22.45 16.09
CA GLU A 669 -4.94 -22.84 15.32
C GLU A 669 -4.67 -22.96 13.81
N PHE A 670 -4.06 -21.94 13.20
CA PHE A 670 -3.87 -21.85 11.74
C PHE A 670 -2.48 -22.28 11.25
N GLY A 671 -1.60 -22.69 12.18
CA GLY A 671 -0.24 -23.06 11.88
C GLY A 671 0.69 -21.87 11.61
N ILE A 672 1.99 -22.12 11.73
CA ILE A 672 3.05 -21.10 11.66
C ILE A 672 3.20 -20.48 10.25
N GLU A 673 2.92 -21.27 9.21
CA GLU A 673 3.11 -20.83 7.81
C GLU A 673 2.06 -19.80 7.35
N SER A 674 0.91 -19.72 8.03
CA SER A 674 -0.11 -18.70 7.77
C SER A 674 0.45 -17.29 8.01
N LEU A 675 1.29 -17.14 9.05
CA LEU A 675 1.91 -15.88 9.46
C LEU A 675 3.35 -16.07 9.96
N ARG A 676 4.26 -16.27 8.99
CA ARG A 676 5.67 -16.55 9.25
C ARG A 676 6.51 -15.30 9.51
N ARG A 677 6.50 -14.81 10.75
CA ARG A 677 7.20 -13.59 11.21
C ARG A 677 7.89 -13.82 12.56
N CYS A 678 8.88 -12.98 12.89
CA CYS A 678 9.40 -12.92 14.24
C CYS A 678 8.30 -12.49 15.23
N GLY A 679 8.15 -13.12 16.40
CA GLY A 679 7.18 -12.70 17.43
C GLY A 679 7.58 -11.49 18.26
N THR A 680 8.76 -10.92 18.00
CA THR A 680 9.30 -9.74 18.69
C THR A 680 9.22 -8.53 17.76
N CYS A 681 10.12 -8.43 16.78
CA CYS A 681 10.14 -7.30 15.87
C CYS A 681 9.09 -7.38 14.76
N MET A 682 8.36 -8.50 14.64
CA MET A 682 7.40 -8.77 13.57
C MET A 682 7.99 -8.80 12.16
N GLU A 683 9.31 -8.70 12.00
CA GLU A 683 10.00 -8.78 10.71
C GLU A 683 10.51 -10.20 10.39
N GLY A 684 11.29 -10.32 9.31
CA GLY A 684 11.97 -11.56 8.92
C GLY A 684 11.16 -12.48 8.02
N VAL A 685 10.16 -11.93 7.32
CA VAL A 685 9.56 -12.63 6.18
C VAL A 685 10.63 -12.87 5.11
N GLY A 686 10.57 -14.02 4.43
CA GLY A 686 11.60 -14.45 3.49
C GLY A 686 12.87 -15.04 4.14
N MET A 687 13.11 -14.76 5.43
CA MET A 687 14.30 -15.23 6.15
C MET A 687 14.09 -16.60 6.82
N LYS A 688 15.21 -17.27 7.16
CA LYS A 688 15.18 -18.42 8.07
C LYS A 688 14.99 -17.93 9.51
N LEU A 689 13.78 -18.13 10.04
CA LEU A 689 13.46 -17.85 11.44
C LEU A 689 13.79 -19.04 12.35
N LYS A 690 14.36 -18.77 13.52
CA LYS A 690 14.58 -19.75 14.60
C LYS A 690 13.25 -19.99 15.31
N ARG A 691 12.87 -21.25 15.51
CA ARG A 691 11.64 -21.61 16.24
C ARG A 691 11.91 -21.70 17.73
N CYS A 692 10.93 -21.31 18.55
CA CYS A 692 10.92 -21.73 19.94
C CYS A 692 10.74 -23.25 20.01
N ALA A 693 11.39 -23.90 20.97
CA ALA A 693 11.30 -25.35 21.14
C ALA A 693 9.92 -25.82 21.65
N LYS A 694 9.24 -25.00 22.47
CA LYS A 694 8.04 -25.43 23.23
C LYS A 694 6.73 -24.77 22.77
N CYS A 695 6.77 -23.85 21.82
CA CYS A 695 5.57 -23.14 21.35
C CYS A 695 5.75 -22.69 19.88
N PRO A 696 4.69 -22.26 19.19
CA PRO A 696 4.77 -21.89 17.77
C PRO A 696 5.40 -20.51 17.51
N GLU A 697 6.10 -19.93 18.50
CA GLU A 697 6.82 -18.68 18.33
C GLU A 697 8.11 -18.82 17.51
N MET A 698 8.50 -17.73 16.88
CA MET A 698 9.67 -17.67 16.01
C MET A 698 10.42 -16.36 16.16
N TYR A 699 11.74 -16.39 15.91
CA TYR A 699 12.62 -15.24 16.06
C TYR A 699 13.57 -15.11 14.89
N CYS A 700 13.80 -13.88 14.43
CA CYS A 700 14.77 -13.62 13.37
C CYS A 700 16.22 -13.61 13.88
N SER A 701 16.44 -13.46 15.18
CA SER A 701 17.78 -13.38 15.78
C SER A 701 17.75 -13.84 17.25
N ARG A 702 18.94 -14.04 17.85
CA ARG A 702 19.04 -14.41 19.28
C ARG A 702 18.62 -13.24 20.16
N GLU A 703 18.92 -12.02 19.77
CA GLU A 703 18.55 -10.78 20.47
C GLU A 703 17.03 -10.64 20.54
N CYS A 704 16.32 -10.86 19.42
CA CYS A 704 14.86 -10.84 19.41
C CYS A 704 14.25 -11.94 20.32
N GLN A 705 14.88 -13.12 20.34
CA GLN A 705 14.45 -14.21 21.23
C GLN A 705 14.67 -13.82 22.70
N THR A 706 15.86 -13.38 23.07
CA THR A 706 16.19 -12.93 24.43
C THR A 706 15.27 -11.80 24.89
N HIS A 707 15.07 -10.77 24.06
CA HIS A 707 14.17 -9.66 24.38
C HIS A 707 12.72 -10.12 24.59
N ALA A 708 12.24 -11.07 23.77
CA ALA A 708 10.90 -11.62 23.95
C ALA A 708 10.76 -12.34 25.30
N TRP A 709 11.79 -13.07 25.73
CA TRP A 709 11.79 -13.85 26.96
C TRP A 709 11.95 -12.98 28.21
N GLU A 710 12.87 -12.02 28.19
CA GLU A 710 13.26 -11.22 29.35
C GLU A 710 12.38 -9.99 29.56
N VAL A 711 11.92 -9.35 28.47
CA VAL A 711 11.26 -8.04 28.54
C VAL A 711 9.78 -8.12 28.18
N GLU A 712 9.43 -8.86 27.14
CA GLU A 712 8.08 -8.81 26.58
C GLU A 712 7.18 -9.99 27.02
N GLY A 713 7.59 -10.73 28.04
CA GLY A 713 6.72 -11.73 28.68
C GLY A 713 6.36 -12.91 27.79
N HIS A 714 7.27 -13.42 26.97
CA HIS A 714 7.05 -14.68 26.25
C HIS A 714 7.06 -15.89 27.21
N LYS A 715 7.88 -15.86 28.27
CA LYS A 715 8.06 -16.97 29.21
C LYS A 715 6.74 -17.53 29.78
N PRO A 716 5.74 -16.72 30.19
CA PRO A 716 4.43 -17.21 30.65
C PRO A 716 3.53 -17.81 29.56
N LEU A 717 3.71 -17.43 28.29
CA LEU A 717 2.90 -17.89 27.15
C LEU A 717 3.47 -19.15 26.50
N CYS A 718 4.78 -19.35 26.66
CA CYS A 718 5.47 -20.56 26.31
C CYS A 718 5.02 -21.65 27.30
N ASN A 719 4.74 -22.88 26.84
CA ASN A 719 4.46 -24.03 27.73
C ASN A 719 5.75 -24.42 28.48
N TYR A 720 6.21 -23.55 29.37
CA TYR A 720 7.43 -23.66 30.13
C TYR A 720 7.10 -24.39 31.43
N THR A 721 7.08 -25.71 31.38
CA THR A 721 7.40 -26.49 32.57
C THR A 721 8.91 -26.38 32.79
N LEU A 722 9.32 -25.92 33.96
CA LEU A 722 10.68 -26.12 34.47
C LEU A 722 10.84 -27.63 34.65
N ASP A 723 11.54 -28.29 33.72
CA ASP A 723 12.24 -29.51 34.13
C ASP A 723 13.44 -29.01 34.92
N GLU A 724 13.48 -29.31 36.22
CA GLU A 724 14.56 -28.93 37.15
C GLU A 724 15.93 -29.56 36.78
N THR A 725 16.04 -30.25 35.65
CA THR A 725 17.22 -31.02 35.26
C THR A 725 17.99 -30.48 34.06
N ASN A 726 17.64 -29.32 33.48
CA ASN A 726 18.48 -28.71 32.44
C ASN A 726 18.57 -27.19 32.58
N SER A 727 19.63 -26.76 33.28
CA SER A 727 20.02 -25.37 33.51
C SER A 727 21.14 -24.88 32.58
N GLU A 728 21.25 -25.40 31.36
CA GLU A 728 22.21 -24.93 30.35
C GLU A 728 21.54 -24.16 29.20
#